data_AF-A0A5B1QE16-F1
#
_entry.id   AF-A0A5B1QE16-F1
#
_cell.length_a   1.000
_cell.length_b   1.000
_cell.length_c   1.000
_cell.angle_alpha   90.00
_cell.angle_beta   90.00
_cell.angle_gamma   90.00
#
_symmetry.space_group_name_H-M   'P 1'
#
loop_
_entity.id
_entity.type
_entity.pdbx_description
1 polymer ?
#
loop_
_entity_poly.entity_id
_entity_poly.type
_entity_poly.pdbx_seq_one_letter_code
_entity_poly.pdbx_strand_id
1 'polypeptide(L)'
;MGKKGKPKAGRTTILTGRDRLGVDILMNPAFTKIVFRSDVLASALHLDYGLRVNQTLDLFSLAGSHECPTVVALLSRLLGESKINIPKARHLFRDETYDTQGLGELAMRAWVAQIAAVTCGVDLLAKTDKLNNLLHHTQSLTTLSTIVRHAHKVELLKPHMTKNDVNSTFQAKDGMIHVQNTRFRTRLQVSPTQIIHVETTHMDKRMTYEGQTKRVNGRAATIDLKQNVLGKNISITTIGKDPATKAEKERQSIVWLAMHRRTSLENLPFFSQIWPYPKSTAVLPPLPPTPPLQISRLNASQETAVRAIVSAEDSDRLIVVQGPPGTGKTTVISAAVESMSKASPERGIWLLAQSNVAVKNIAEKLADIDFLNFRLLVSENFHFDWHEHLYEKIANNVIRSDEFPADIVGVHRKLLDARVILCTLSMMSSLKTPLFARVAPVQTVIIDEASQIEIGNYIPLLHKFKHSLAKIVFIGDDKQCVSCFHLSFNDIDPVLAVPPYGQEDIPELRSVFEVPHLRRDPVFLDTNCGSHCVFSSNRDGSLTTCSTDRMPTVIGNFISNHIYDGRLQTVHKLDSWDTCRFVDISKGKEEKSGHSWINQEEVRATMHIARKFLAEGKSFRIVTGYDAQRNALENAMKVEDLPWEDKCFNVDSFQGNEDDYIVISVVRTKSLGFLSKRRRSNVMLSRCKRGMIICSSRGFLNGPGSSSLIGQLAAECGDEAWFTRQQILNGDWGMK
;
A
#
# COMPACT_ATOMS: atom_id res chain seq x y z
N MET A 1 33.35 58.21 -46.56
CA MET A 1 32.49 58.18 -45.37
C MET A 1 31.67 56.88 -45.39
N GLY A 2 31.92 55.97 -44.45
CA GLY A 2 31.12 54.74 -44.26
C GLY A 2 31.33 54.25 -42.84
N LYS A 3 30.38 54.56 -41.95
CA LYS A 3 30.49 54.35 -40.50
C LYS A 3 30.59 52.85 -40.16
N LYS A 4 31.68 52.45 -39.53
CA LYS A 4 31.79 51.18 -38.78
C LYS A 4 30.78 51.21 -37.63
N GLY A 5 29.82 50.29 -37.65
CA GLY A 5 28.88 50.08 -36.55
C GLY A 5 29.62 49.57 -35.32
N LYS A 6 29.46 50.27 -34.18
CA LYS A 6 29.92 49.81 -32.87
C LYS A 6 29.15 48.53 -32.47
N PRO A 7 29.79 47.55 -31.80
CA PRO A 7 29.07 46.41 -31.24
C PRO A 7 28.09 46.93 -30.18
N LYS A 8 26.82 46.51 -30.28
CA LYS A 8 25.82 46.80 -29.24
C LYS A 8 26.28 46.14 -27.94
N ALA A 9 26.51 46.95 -26.90
CA ALA A 9 26.73 46.47 -25.55
C ALA A 9 25.57 45.54 -25.15
N GLY A 10 25.90 44.33 -24.73
CA GLY A 10 24.93 43.34 -24.27
C GLY A 10 24.11 43.92 -23.12
N ARG A 11 22.78 43.78 -23.20
CA ARG A 11 21.88 44.06 -22.08
C ARG A 11 22.39 43.31 -20.85
N THR A 12 22.80 44.02 -19.81
CA THR A 12 23.02 43.45 -18.48
C THR A 12 21.71 42.82 -18.03
N THR A 13 21.67 41.50 -17.95
CA THR A 13 20.50 40.74 -17.49
C THR A 13 20.24 41.14 -16.03
N ILE A 14 19.11 41.80 -15.77
CA ILE A 14 18.70 42.11 -14.39
C ILE A 14 18.32 40.79 -13.73
N LEU A 15 19.17 40.31 -12.82
CA LEU A 15 18.92 39.11 -12.04
C LEU A 15 17.75 39.35 -11.08
N THR A 16 16.79 38.43 -11.05
CA THR A 16 15.68 38.46 -10.09
C THR A 16 16.19 38.15 -8.68
N GLY A 17 15.40 38.45 -7.65
CA GLY A 17 15.73 38.05 -6.28
C GLY A 17 15.93 36.53 -6.12
N ARG A 18 15.22 35.73 -6.92
CA ARG A 18 15.39 34.27 -6.99
C ARG A 18 16.73 33.89 -7.59
N ASP A 19 17.15 34.55 -8.66
CA ASP A 19 18.45 34.30 -9.30
C ASP A 19 19.60 34.67 -8.36
N ARG A 20 19.48 35.80 -7.65
CA ARG A 20 20.39 36.25 -6.61
C ARG A 20 20.47 35.25 -5.45
N LEU A 21 19.34 34.77 -4.94
CA LEU A 21 19.31 33.72 -3.91
C LEU A 21 20.04 32.45 -4.39
N GLY A 22 19.79 32.03 -5.63
CA GLY A 22 20.46 30.89 -6.24
C GLY A 22 21.98 31.07 -6.31
N VAL A 23 22.43 32.11 -6.99
CA VAL A 23 23.85 32.34 -7.31
C VAL A 23 24.65 32.78 -6.08
N ASP A 24 24.19 33.82 -5.39
CA ASP A 24 24.99 34.50 -4.39
C ASP A 24 24.99 33.75 -3.05
N ILE A 25 23.94 32.97 -2.77
CA ILE A 25 23.76 32.26 -1.50
C ILE A 25 23.80 30.75 -1.70
N LEU A 26 22.81 30.16 -2.38
CA LEU A 26 22.59 28.70 -2.39
C LEU A 26 23.73 27.91 -3.07
N MET A 27 24.23 28.40 -4.21
CA MET A 27 25.32 27.76 -4.96
C MET A 27 26.71 28.21 -4.53
N ASN A 28 26.80 29.34 -3.81
CA ASN A 28 28.06 29.92 -3.37
C ASN A 28 28.78 29.01 -2.36
N PRO A 29 30.01 28.54 -2.64
CA PRO A 29 30.76 27.65 -1.76
C PRO A 29 31.30 28.35 -0.50
N ALA A 30 31.33 29.68 -0.46
CA ALA A 30 31.77 30.44 0.72
C ALA A 30 30.81 30.26 1.92
N PHE A 31 29.55 29.89 1.66
CA PHE A 31 28.55 29.68 2.70
C PHE A 31 28.23 28.20 2.84
N THR A 32 28.42 27.65 4.04
CA THR A 32 27.89 26.34 4.41
C THR A 32 26.45 26.52 4.91
N LYS A 33 25.49 25.79 4.32
CA LYS A 33 24.07 25.89 4.68
C LYS A 33 23.77 24.77 5.66
N ILE A 34 23.43 25.11 6.89
CA ILE A 34 23.13 24.13 7.93
C ILE A 34 21.63 23.90 7.98
N VAL A 35 21.22 22.64 7.86
CA VAL A 35 19.81 22.27 7.76
C VAL A 35 19.51 21.00 8.54
N PHE A 36 18.24 20.82 8.94
CA PHE A 36 17.80 19.57 9.56
C PHE A 36 17.61 18.45 8.54
N ARG A 37 17.20 18.75 7.30
CA ARG A 37 16.93 17.71 6.29
C ARG A 37 17.38 18.20 4.92
N SER A 38 18.62 17.87 4.59
CA SER A 38 19.27 18.34 3.35
C SER A 38 18.60 17.81 2.10
N ASP A 39 18.16 16.55 2.15
CA ASP A 39 17.40 15.85 1.12
C ASP A 39 16.10 16.58 0.78
N VAL A 40 15.30 16.91 1.81
CA VAL A 40 13.99 17.57 1.65
C VAL A 40 14.15 18.98 1.08
N LEU A 41 15.05 19.80 1.66
CA LEU A 41 15.27 21.18 1.20
C LEU A 41 15.81 21.21 -0.24
N ALA A 42 16.83 20.42 -0.54
CA ALA A 42 17.43 20.38 -1.87
C ALA A 42 16.42 19.93 -2.93
N SER A 43 15.56 18.97 -2.59
CA SER A 43 14.49 18.48 -3.47
C SER A 43 13.43 19.55 -3.74
N ALA A 44 13.00 20.29 -2.71
CA ALA A 44 12.04 21.38 -2.84
C ALA A 44 12.59 22.52 -3.71
N LEU A 45 13.82 22.96 -3.43
CA LEU A 45 14.49 24.00 -4.23
C LEU A 45 14.62 23.60 -5.71
N HIS A 46 14.98 22.34 -5.99
CA HIS A 46 15.14 21.87 -7.37
C HIS A 46 13.82 21.78 -8.11
N LEU A 47 12.83 21.10 -7.54
CA LEU A 47 11.58 20.81 -8.26
C LEU A 47 10.61 22.01 -8.28
N ASP A 48 10.59 22.85 -7.25
CA ASP A 48 9.63 23.96 -7.15
C ASP A 48 10.24 25.27 -7.67
N TYR A 49 11.57 25.43 -7.50
CA TYR A 49 12.28 26.66 -7.86
C TYR A 49 13.40 26.46 -8.88
N GLY A 50 13.64 25.24 -9.41
CA GLY A 50 14.74 25.02 -10.36
C GLY A 50 16.11 25.42 -9.80
N LEU A 51 16.24 25.56 -8.48
CA LEU A 51 17.43 26.03 -7.80
C LEU A 51 18.24 24.84 -7.30
N ARG A 52 19.56 25.02 -7.29
CA ARG A 52 20.52 24.03 -6.80
C ARG A 52 21.25 24.56 -5.58
N VAL A 53 21.80 23.65 -4.79
CA VAL A 53 22.50 23.94 -3.54
C VAL A 53 23.88 23.29 -3.52
N ASN A 54 24.80 24.01 -2.88
CA ASN A 54 26.17 23.58 -2.63
C ASN A 54 26.54 23.83 -1.17
N GLN A 55 27.45 23.01 -0.64
CA GLN A 55 27.91 23.08 0.74
C GLN A 55 26.76 22.99 1.76
N THR A 56 25.78 22.11 1.53
CA THR A 56 24.65 21.92 2.46
C THR A 56 24.97 20.83 3.47
N LEU A 57 25.12 21.21 4.73
CA LEU A 57 25.39 20.31 5.84
C LEU A 57 24.09 19.90 6.53
N ASP A 58 23.91 18.59 6.69
CA ASP A 58 22.77 18.00 7.38
C ASP A 58 23.11 17.71 8.85
N LEU A 59 22.33 18.25 9.78
CA LEU A 59 22.55 18.05 11.21
C LEU A 59 22.40 16.59 11.64
N PHE A 60 21.58 15.78 10.96
CA PHE A 60 21.50 14.34 11.28
C PHE A 60 22.80 13.62 10.95
N SER A 61 23.55 14.10 9.95
CA SER A 61 24.88 13.55 9.62
C SER A 61 25.90 13.87 10.71
N LEU A 62 25.82 15.04 11.34
CA LEU A 62 26.72 15.41 12.46
C LEU A 62 26.56 14.50 13.67
N ALA A 63 25.34 14.02 13.93
CA ALA A 63 25.08 13.13 15.06
C ALA A 63 25.62 11.70 14.86
N GLY A 64 26.13 11.39 13.66
CA GLY A 64 26.70 10.09 13.31
C GLY A 64 25.67 8.98 13.12
N SER A 65 24.37 9.30 13.07
CA SER A 65 23.31 8.34 12.73
C SER A 65 22.05 9.07 12.26
N HIS A 66 21.50 8.62 11.11
CA HIS A 66 20.17 9.02 10.64
C HIS A 66 19.03 8.32 11.41
N GLU A 67 19.33 7.53 12.45
CA GLU A 67 18.34 6.81 13.26
C GLU A 67 17.70 7.65 14.36
N CYS A 68 18.12 8.93 14.54
CA CYS A 68 17.48 9.83 15.49
C CYS A 68 15.98 9.96 15.15
N PRO A 69 15.07 9.54 16.05
CA PRO A 69 13.65 9.45 15.72
C PRO A 69 12.94 10.81 15.68
N THR A 70 13.56 11.87 16.21
CA THR A 70 13.05 13.26 16.18
C THR A 70 14.20 14.26 16.13
N VAL A 71 13.88 15.48 15.68
CA VAL A 71 14.78 16.64 15.82
C VAL A 71 15.13 16.90 17.29
N VAL A 72 14.21 16.67 18.23
CA VAL A 72 14.50 16.86 19.67
C VAL A 72 15.54 15.86 20.15
N ALA A 73 15.44 14.58 19.76
CA ALA A 73 16.44 13.56 20.10
C ALA A 73 17.80 13.86 19.45
N LEU A 74 17.78 14.38 18.21
CA LEU A 74 18.98 14.87 17.54
C LEU A 74 19.64 15.99 18.35
N LEU A 75 18.88 17.02 18.73
CA LEU A 75 19.38 18.15 19.50
C LEU A 75 19.91 17.69 20.85
N SER A 76 19.21 16.82 21.58
CA SER A 76 19.68 16.26 22.86
C SER A 76 21.02 15.55 22.72
N ARG A 77 21.24 14.85 21.60
CA ARG A 77 22.51 14.18 21.30
C ARG A 77 23.63 15.16 20.96
N LEU A 78 23.33 16.23 20.20
CA LEU A 78 24.33 17.21 19.78
C LEU A 78 24.69 18.22 20.89
N LEU A 79 23.71 18.63 21.71
CA LEU A 79 23.86 19.71 22.68
C LEU A 79 23.89 19.23 24.15
N GLY A 80 23.33 18.06 24.43
CA GLY A 80 23.04 17.57 25.78
C GLY A 80 21.67 18.04 26.29
N GLU A 81 20.95 17.17 27.00
CA GLU A 81 19.58 17.44 27.49
C GLU A 81 19.51 18.64 28.44
N SER A 82 20.55 18.89 29.24
CA SER A 82 20.60 20.02 30.19
C SER A 82 20.62 21.38 29.51
N LYS A 83 20.98 21.45 28.23
CA LYS A 83 21.05 22.71 27.46
C LYS A 83 19.78 22.99 26.65
N ILE A 84 18.79 22.10 26.69
CA ILE A 84 17.58 22.19 25.86
C ILE A 84 16.35 22.27 26.75
N ASN A 85 15.52 23.28 26.51
CA ASN A 85 14.16 23.26 27.02
C ASN A 85 13.32 22.26 26.19
N ILE A 86 13.28 21.00 26.64
CA ILE A 86 12.61 19.89 25.92
C ILE A 86 11.15 20.21 25.58
N PRO A 87 10.31 20.75 26.49
CA PRO A 87 8.94 21.15 26.14
C PRO A 87 8.85 22.15 24.98
N LYS A 88 9.66 23.22 25.02
CA LYS A 88 9.69 24.22 23.93
C LYS A 88 10.24 23.65 22.63
N ALA A 89 11.25 22.80 22.69
CA ALA A 89 11.79 22.12 21.50
C ALA A 89 10.75 21.18 20.88
N ARG A 90 10.03 20.41 21.70
CA ARG A 90 8.91 19.57 21.23
C ARG A 90 7.80 20.39 20.60
N HIS A 91 7.48 21.57 21.13
CA HIS A 91 6.52 22.48 20.50
C HIS A 91 7.04 23.00 19.16
N LEU A 92 8.25 23.56 19.13
CA LEU A 92 8.86 24.16 17.95
C LEU A 92 9.03 23.17 16.79
N PHE A 93 9.34 21.91 17.10
CA PHE A 93 9.51 20.83 16.12
C PHE A 93 8.35 19.82 16.14
N ARG A 94 7.19 20.20 16.71
CA ARG A 94 6.01 19.34 16.77
C ARG A 94 5.53 18.94 15.38
N ASP A 95 5.61 19.91 14.46
CA ASP A 95 5.25 19.72 13.08
C ASP A 95 6.48 19.80 12.16
N GLU A 96 6.91 18.64 11.67
CA GLU A 96 7.99 18.52 10.68
C GLU A 96 7.54 18.95 9.28
N THR A 97 6.26 19.29 9.07
CA THR A 97 5.71 19.69 7.76
C THR A 97 6.31 20.99 7.20
N TYR A 98 7.03 21.78 8.01
CA TYR A 98 7.46 23.15 7.67
C TYR A 98 6.31 24.05 7.16
N ASP A 99 5.07 23.62 7.35
CA ASP A 99 3.88 24.35 6.94
C ASP A 99 3.60 25.44 7.97
N THR A 100 3.12 26.58 7.48
CA THR A 100 3.39 27.92 8.01
C THR A 100 2.88 28.16 9.44
N GLN A 101 3.66 27.76 10.44
CA GLN A 101 3.69 28.46 11.73
C GLN A 101 4.60 29.68 11.53
N GLY A 102 4.08 30.87 11.83
CA GLY A 102 4.58 32.15 11.32
C GLY A 102 6.11 32.35 11.32
N LEU A 103 6.60 33.26 10.49
CA LEU A 103 8.02 33.59 10.25
C LEU A 103 8.95 33.49 11.48
N GLY A 104 8.48 33.83 12.68
CA GLY A 104 9.22 33.70 13.94
C GLY A 104 9.64 32.27 14.29
N GLU A 105 8.78 31.27 14.08
CA GLU A 105 9.14 29.87 14.35
C GLU A 105 10.15 29.34 13.35
N LEU A 106 9.99 29.69 12.07
CA LEU A 106 10.95 29.32 11.03
C LEU A 106 12.33 29.93 11.32
N ALA A 107 12.37 31.22 11.69
CA ALA A 107 13.60 31.88 12.11
C ALA A 107 14.22 31.21 13.34
N MET A 108 13.40 30.82 14.31
CA MET A 108 13.87 30.10 15.50
C MET A 108 14.44 28.72 15.15
N ARG A 109 13.80 27.96 14.26
CA ARG A 109 14.34 26.67 13.76
C ARG A 109 15.70 26.87 13.07
N ALA A 110 15.82 27.86 12.20
CA ALA A 110 17.09 28.18 11.54
C ALA A 110 18.19 28.58 12.54
N TRP A 111 17.84 29.41 13.53
CA TRP A 111 18.76 29.78 14.60
C TRP A 111 19.21 28.56 15.42
N VAL A 112 18.28 27.69 15.84
CA VAL A 112 18.61 26.44 16.55
C VAL A 112 19.55 25.55 15.73
N ALA A 113 19.32 25.44 14.42
CA ALA A 113 20.17 24.65 13.54
C ALA A 113 21.61 25.18 13.53
N GLN A 114 21.77 26.49 13.43
CA GLN A 114 23.08 27.14 13.48
C GLN A 114 23.78 26.94 14.84
N ILE A 115 23.07 27.15 15.95
CA ILE A 115 23.62 26.95 17.29
C ILE A 115 24.06 25.50 17.52
N ALA A 116 23.25 24.53 17.07
CA ALA A 116 23.59 23.11 17.13
C ALA A 116 24.90 22.80 16.39
N ALA A 117 25.04 23.29 15.16
CA ALA A 117 26.26 23.09 14.38
C ALA A 117 27.49 23.76 15.01
N VAL A 118 27.39 25.01 15.46
CA VAL A 118 28.52 25.74 16.06
C VAL A 118 29.00 25.06 17.35
N THR A 119 28.07 24.53 18.15
CA THR A 119 28.39 23.83 19.40
C THR A 119 29.19 22.54 19.17
N CYS A 120 29.03 21.91 18.01
CA CYS A 120 29.75 20.69 17.64
C CYS A 120 31.24 20.91 17.30
N GLY A 121 31.67 22.17 17.13
CA GLY A 121 33.04 22.52 16.79
C GLY A 121 33.34 22.46 15.28
N VAL A 122 34.28 23.32 14.85
CA VAL A 122 34.63 23.52 13.42
C VAL A 122 35.23 22.28 12.78
N ASP A 123 36.00 21.49 13.54
CA ASP A 123 36.64 20.27 13.03
C ASP A 123 35.64 19.20 12.61
N LEU A 124 34.55 19.03 13.37
CA LEU A 124 33.50 18.07 13.02
C LEU A 124 32.70 18.55 11.81
N LEU A 125 32.41 19.85 11.72
CA LEU A 125 31.75 20.45 10.57
C LEU A 125 32.57 20.30 9.28
N ALA A 126 33.90 20.40 9.38
CA ALA A 126 34.80 20.23 8.24
C ALA A 126 34.85 18.77 7.73
N LYS A 127 34.78 17.80 8.65
CA LYS A 127 34.81 16.35 8.32
C LYS A 127 33.45 15.80 7.86
N THR A 128 32.36 16.49 8.19
CA THR A 128 31.00 16.02 7.87
C THR A 128 30.68 16.25 6.40
N ASP A 129 30.05 15.26 5.79
CA ASP A 129 29.65 15.33 4.40
C ASP A 129 28.65 16.45 4.14
N LYS A 130 28.83 17.11 3.00
CA LYS A 130 27.97 18.19 2.55
C LYS A 130 27.36 17.82 1.23
N LEU A 131 26.04 17.97 1.13
CA LEU A 131 25.30 17.79 -0.10
C LEU A 131 25.71 18.88 -1.11
N ASN A 132 26.03 18.43 -2.31
CA ASN A 132 26.26 19.29 -3.47
C ASN A 132 25.51 18.69 -4.66
N ASN A 133 24.41 19.34 -5.05
CA ASN A 133 23.62 18.88 -6.18
C ASN A 133 23.91 19.61 -7.51
N LEU A 134 24.94 20.47 -7.54
CA LEU A 134 25.44 21.05 -8.80
C LEU A 134 26.02 19.97 -9.74
N LEU A 135 26.56 18.89 -9.15
CA LEU A 135 27.23 17.82 -9.89
C LEU A 135 26.28 16.77 -10.47
N HIS A 136 24.99 16.83 -10.13
CA HIS A 136 24.01 15.87 -10.65
C HIS A 136 23.52 16.26 -12.04
N HIS A 137 23.36 15.28 -12.92
CA HIS A 137 22.60 15.47 -14.15
C HIS A 137 21.16 15.87 -13.81
N THR A 138 20.56 16.81 -14.56
CA THR A 138 19.23 17.37 -14.24
C THR A 138 18.16 16.29 -14.13
N GLN A 139 18.15 15.32 -15.05
CA GLN A 139 17.19 14.21 -15.01
C GLN A 139 17.36 13.34 -13.76
N SER A 140 18.61 13.04 -13.39
CA SER A 140 18.91 12.24 -12.19
C SER A 140 18.48 12.96 -10.92
N LEU A 141 18.76 14.27 -10.84
CA LEU A 141 18.36 15.09 -9.70
C LEU A 141 16.84 15.21 -9.60
N THR A 142 16.14 15.40 -10.72
CA THR A 142 14.67 15.41 -10.75
C THR A 142 14.13 14.10 -10.20
N THR A 143 14.59 12.96 -10.69
CA THR A 143 14.14 11.64 -10.22
C THR A 143 14.40 11.41 -8.74
N LEU A 144 15.62 11.71 -8.25
CA LEU A 144 15.95 11.62 -6.81
C LEU A 144 15.04 12.53 -5.98
N SER A 145 14.87 13.78 -6.41
CA SER A 145 14.05 14.76 -5.71
C SER A 145 12.58 14.37 -5.69
N THR A 146 12.07 13.75 -6.76
CA THR A 146 10.70 13.23 -6.84
C THR A 146 10.51 12.10 -5.83
N ILE A 147 11.46 11.16 -5.73
CA ILE A 147 11.40 10.08 -4.74
C ILE A 147 11.39 10.63 -3.30
N VAL A 148 12.27 11.60 -2.99
CA VAL A 148 12.30 12.25 -1.67
C VAL A 148 10.97 12.95 -1.37
N ARG A 149 10.45 13.71 -2.34
CA ARG A 149 9.17 14.42 -2.21
C ARG A 149 8.01 13.48 -1.95
N HIS A 150 7.94 12.38 -2.70
CA HIS A 150 6.91 11.37 -2.55
C HIS A 150 6.94 10.77 -1.14
N ALA A 151 8.12 10.36 -0.67
CA ALA A 151 8.30 9.87 0.69
C ALA A 151 7.89 10.92 1.74
N HIS A 152 8.25 12.18 1.53
CA HIS A 152 7.88 13.26 2.43
C HIS A 152 6.36 13.47 2.47
N LYS A 153 5.68 13.59 1.32
CA LYS A 153 4.22 13.76 1.27
C LYS A 153 3.47 12.62 1.98
N VAL A 154 3.92 11.37 1.81
CA VAL A 154 3.36 10.21 2.53
C VAL A 154 3.50 10.37 4.05
N GLU A 155 4.66 10.85 4.52
CA GLU A 155 4.87 11.13 5.95
C GLU A 155 3.97 12.26 6.46
N LEU A 156 3.64 13.25 5.61
CA LEU A 156 2.72 14.33 5.96
C LEU A 156 1.29 13.84 6.18
N LEU A 157 0.85 12.83 5.43
CA LEU A 157 -0.49 12.27 5.55
C LEU A 157 -0.69 11.33 6.74
N LYS A 158 0.38 10.90 7.43
CA LYS A 158 0.26 10.10 8.67
C LYS A 158 -0.59 10.88 9.68
N PRO A 159 -1.69 10.29 10.20
CA PRO A 159 -2.57 10.97 11.13
C PRO A 159 -1.78 11.28 12.40
N HIS A 160 -1.92 12.52 12.87
CA HIS A 160 -1.32 12.92 14.13
C HIS A 160 -2.10 12.34 15.34
N MET A 161 -3.35 11.90 15.13
CA MET A 161 -4.16 11.28 16.19
C MET A 161 -4.81 10.01 15.67
N THR A 162 -4.64 8.92 16.41
CA THR A 162 -5.24 7.63 16.11
C THR A 162 -5.98 7.13 17.34
N LYS A 163 -7.30 6.95 17.22
CA LYS A 163 -8.08 6.28 18.27
C LYS A 163 -7.74 4.78 18.23
N ASN A 164 -7.29 4.24 19.36
CA ASN A 164 -6.90 2.84 19.47
C ASN A 164 -8.12 2.01 19.87
N ASP A 165 -8.45 0.98 19.10
CA ASP A 165 -9.52 0.06 19.46
C ASP A 165 -9.00 -0.92 20.52
N VAL A 166 -9.45 -0.73 21.76
CA VAL A 166 -9.03 -1.53 22.93
C VAL A 166 -10.25 -2.09 23.67
N ASN A 167 -10.05 -3.19 24.38
CA ASN A 167 -11.06 -3.73 25.30
C ASN A 167 -11.42 -2.68 26.36
N SER A 168 -12.68 -2.67 26.77
CA SER A 168 -13.19 -1.75 27.81
C SER A 168 -12.62 -2.06 29.20
N THR A 169 -12.17 -3.29 29.41
CA THR A 169 -11.51 -3.78 30.63
C THR A 169 -9.99 -3.64 30.51
N PHE A 170 -9.35 -3.18 31.59
CA PHE A 170 -7.90 -3.03 31.69
C PHE A 170 -7.41 -3.43 33.09
N GLN A 171 -6.15 -3.84 33.18
CA GLN A 171 -5.48 -4.06 34.46
C GLN A 171 -4.56 -2.89 34.74
N ALA A 172 -4.61 -2.32 35.95
CA ALA A 172 -3.73 -1.24 36.37
C ALA A 172 -2.91 -1.67 37.58
N LYS A 173 -1.60 -1.45 37.53
CA LYS A 173 -0.68 -1.71 38.64
C LYS A 173 0.52 -0.77 38.54
N ASP A 174 0.92 -0.16 39.66
CA ASP A 174 2.13 0.67 39.78
C ASP A 174 2.25 1.78 38.70
N GLY A 175 1.15 2.49 38.41
CA GLY A 175 1.09 3.54 37.38
C GLY A 175 1.16 3.04 35.93
N MET A 176 1.14 1.72 35.73
CA MET A 176 1.11 1.06 34.43
C MET A 176 -0.30 0.52 34.15
N ILE A 177 -0.72 0.58 32.90
CA ILE A 177 -1.94 -0.09 32.44
C ILE A 177 -1.61 -1.14 31.39
N HIS A 178 -2.26 -2.30 31.50
CA HIS A 178 -2.23 -3.37 30.53
C HIS A 178 -3.55 -3.38 29.77
N VAL A 179 -3.43 -3.28 28.44
CA VAL A 179 -4.56 -3.17 27.53
C VAL A 179 -4.41 -4.15 26.40
N GLN A 180 -5.54 -4.59 25.86
CA GLN A 180 -5.57 -5.50 24.72
C GLN A 180 -6.33 -4.81 23.58
N ASN A 181 -5.66 -4.65 22.44
CA ASN A 181 -6.26 -4.11 21.24
C ASN A 181 -7.25 -5.09 20.62
N THR A 182 -8.47 -4.63 20.33
CA THR A 182 -9.48 -5.43 19.60
C THR A 182 -9.19 -5.46 18.10
N ARG A 183 -8.52 -4.43 17.58
CA ARG A 183 -8.03 -4.36 16.20
C ARG A 183 -6.55 -4.08 16.18
N PHE A 184 -5.82 -4.89 15.42
CA PHE A 184 -4.38 -4.75 15.31
C PHE A 184 -3.96 -3.56 14.45
N ARG A 185 -4.78 -3.16 13.47
CA ARG A 185 -4.52 -1.97 12.65
C ARG A 185 -4.41 -0.69 13.49
N THR A 186 -5.14 -0.61 14.59
CA THR A 186 -5.12 0.51 15.54
C THR A 186 -4.32 0.16 16.81
N ARG A 187 -3.42 -0.83 16.72
CA ARG A 187 -2.59 -1.24 17.86
C ARG A 187 -1.65 -0.13 18.33
N LEU A 188 -1.38 -0.13 19.62
CA LEU A 188 -0.36 0.73 20.21
C LEU A 188 1.03 0.30 19.73
N GLN A 189 1.92 1.27 19.52
CA GLN A 189 3.31 1.03 19.16
C GLN A 189 4.23 1.65 20.20
N VAL A 190 5.39 1.01 20.42
CA VAL A 190 6.46 1.63 21.20
C VAL A 190 7.09 2.71 20.33
N SER A 191 6.85 3.96 20.68
CA SER A 191 7.44 5.10 20.00
C SER A 191 7.91 6.14 21.02
N PRO A 192 9.12 6.69 20.87
CA PRO A 192 9.59 7.80 21.71
C PRO A 192 8.89 9.13 21.36
N THR A 193 8.16 9.16 20.24
CA THR A 193 7.52 10.36 19.69
C THR A 193 6.02 10.43 19.97
N GLN A 194 5.41 9.27 20.27
CA GLN A 194 3.98 9.18 20.52
C GLN A 194 3.68 9.34 22.01
N ILE A 195 2.60 10.06 22.28
CA ILE A 195 2.00 10.24 23.59
C ILE A 195 0.68 9.48 23.58
N ILE A 196 0.42 8.72 24.62
CA ILE A 196 -0.82 7.97 24.76
C ILE A 196 -1.74 8.73 25.70
N HIS A 197 -2.87 9.19 25.18
CA HIS A 197 -3.96 9.78 25.94
C HIS A 197 -4.92 8.67 26.34
N VAL A 198 -5.17 8.56 27.64
CA VAL A 198 -6.07 7.58 28.23
C VAL A 198 -7.18 8.32 28.95
N GLU A 199 -8.40 8.06 28.54
CA GLU A 199 -9.61 8.58 29.19
C GLU A 199 -10.30 7.45 29.94
N THR A 200 -10.70 7.71 31.19
CA THR A 200 -11.52 6.82 32.01
C THR A 200 -12.72 7.55 32.59
N THR A 201 -13.72 6.80 33.04
CA THR A 201 -14.91 7.37 33.71
C THR A 201 -14.91 6.98 35.19
N HIS A 202 -14.94 7.98 36.08
CA HIS A 202 -15.02 7.77 37.53
C HIS A 202 -16.11 8.68 38.12
N MET A 203 -17.10 8.09 38.80
CA MET A 203 -18.25 8.83 39.38
C MET A 203 -18.91 9.79 38.37
N ASP A 204 -19.21 9.29 37.16
CA ASP A 204 -19.76 10.06 36.02
C ASP A 204 -18.94 11.26 35.55
N LYS A 205 -17.68 11.39 36.00
CA LYS A 205 -16.71 12.37 35.52
C LYS A 205 -15.67 11.70 34.63
N ARG A 206 -15.28 12.39 33.55
CA ARG A 206 -14.17 11.98 32.69
C ARG A 206 -12.85 12.37 33.33
N MET A 207 -11.96 11.39 33.46
CA MET A 207 -10.58 11.56 33.92
C MET A 207 -9.64 11.33 32.73
N THR A 208 -8.60 12.14 32.58
CA THR A 208 -7.63 12.02 31.48
C THR A 208 -6.23 11.84 32.02
N TYR A 209 -5.49 10.92 31.42
CA TYR A 209 -4.12 10.56 31.76
C TYR A 209 -3.27 10.60 30.49
N GLU A 210 -2.01 10.98 30.63
CA GLU A 210 -1.02 10.94 29.55
C GLU A 210 0.11 9.99 29.91
N GLY A 211 0.63 9.27 28.92
CA GLY A 211 1.77 8.40 29.11
C GLY A 211 2.39 7.92 27.82
N GLN A 212 3.16 6.83 27.90
CA GLN A 212 3.88 6.26 26.77
C GLN A 212 3.77 4.74 26.75
N THR A 213 3.69 4.17 25.55
CA THR A 213 3.76 2.72 25.37
C THR A 213 5.17 2.21 25.71
N LYS A 214 5.28 1.34 26.70
CA LYS A 214 6.56 0.72 27.10
C LYS A 214 6.83 -0.61 26.43
N ARG A 215 5.80 -1.45 26.31
CA ARG A 215 5.91 -2.80 25.77
C ARG A 215 4.69 -3.10 24.92
N VAL A 216 4.92 -3.83 23.82
CA VAL A 216 3.88 -4.34 22.94
C VAL A 216 4.24 -5.77 22.58
N ASN A 217 3.30 -6.70 22.73
CA ASN A 217 3.43 -8.08 22.29
C ASN A 217 2.13 -8.51 21.60
N GLY A 218 2.16 -8.72 20.29
CA GLY A 218 0.97 -8.97 19.49
C GLY A 218 -0.08 -7.86 19.63
N ARG A 219 -1.24 -8.20 20.21
CA ARG A 219 -2.35 -7.28 20.51
C ARG A 219 -2.31 -6.73 21.95
N ALA A 220 -1.42 -7.22 22.81
CA ALA A 220 -1.27 -6.73 24.17
C ALA A 220 -0.27 -5.57 24.23
N ALA A 221 -0.58 -4.54 25.00
CA ALA A 221 0.29 -3.39 25.21
C ALA A 221 0.30 -2.96 26.68
N THR A 222 1.45 -2.44 27.11
CA THR A 222 1.64 -1.84 28.43
C THR A 222 1.96 -0.35 28.26
N ILE A 223 1.14 0.50 28.87
CA ILE A 223 1.31 1.95 28.85
C ILE A 223 1.74 2.42 30.25
N ASP A 224 2.79 3.22 30.29
CA ASP A 224 3.31 3.88 31.48
C ASP A 224 2.72 5.29 31.58
N LEU A 225 1.82 5.50 32.54
CA LEU A 225 1.17 6.78 32.79
C LEU A 225 1.87 7.56 33.90
N LYS A 226 2.88 6.99 34.57
CA LYS A 226 3.61 7.55 35.73
C LYS A 226 2.72 7.96 36.92
N GLN A 227 1.44 7.63 36.90
CA GLN A 227 0.47 7.95 37.94
C GLN A 227 -0.63 6.90 37.99
N ASN A 228 -1.27 6.76 39.15
CA ASN A 228 -2.34 5.79 39.35
C ASN A 228 -3.60 6.18 38.58
N VAL A 229 -4.23 5.20 37.94
CA VAL A 229 -5.46 5.37 37.15
C VAL A 229 -6.68 5.05 38.00
N LEU A 230 -7.67 5.94 37.97
CA LEU A 230 -8.95 5.79 38.64
C LEU A 230 -10.06 5.70 37.59
N GLY A 231 -11.13 4.97 37.90
CA GLY A 231 -12.30 4.85 37.02
C GLY A 231 -12.39 3.53 36.24
N LYS A 232 -13.49 3.39 35.49
CA LYS A 232 -13.83 2.26 34.62
C LYS A 232 -14.05 2.78 33.19
N ASN A 233 -14.13 1.88 32.21
CA ASN A 233 -14.33 2.20 30.78
C ASN A 233 -13.20 3.05 30.19
N ILE A 234 -12.24 2.38 29.58
CA ILE A 234 -11.06 3.03 28.99
C ILE A 234 -11.28 3.41 27.52
N SER A 235 -10.86 4.61 27.16
CA SER A 235 -10.70 5.06 25.77
C SER A 235 -9.27 5.51 25.56
N ILE A 236 -8.61 5.02 24.52
CA ILE A 236 -7.19 5.29 24.28
C ILE A 236 -7.02 5.97 22.93
N THR A 237 -6.24 7.04 22.93
CA THR A 237 -5.88 7.78 21.72
C THR A 237 -4.37 7.96 21.69
N THR A 238 -3.75 7.52 20.60
CA THR A 238 -2.34 7.78 20.32
C THR A 238 -2.22 9.15 19.66
N ILE A 239 -1.36 10.01 20.20
CA ILE A 239 -1.02 11.33 19.67
C ILE A 239 0.43 11.28 19.18
N GLY A 240 0.65 11.65 17.93
CA GLY A 240 1.94 11.60 17.23
C GLY A 240 1.89 10.63 16.06
N LYS A 241 2.65 10.94 15.01
CA LYS A 241 2.72 10.15 13.78
C LYS A 241 3.35 8.78 14.02
N ASP A 242 2.91 7.79 13.27
CA ASP A 242 3.50 6.46 13.31
C ASP A 242 4.94 6.47 12.78
N PRO A 243 5.87 5.78 13.47
CA PRO A 243 7.27 5.79 13.10
C PRO A 243 7.50 5.21 11.70
N ALA A 244 8.54 5.67 11.03
CA ALA A 244 8.91 5.16 9.71
C ALA A 244 9.20 3.65 9.76
N THR A 245 8.66 2.92 8.79
CA THR A 245 8.89 1.47 8.65
C THR A 245 10.36 1.19 8.28
N LYS A 246 10.82 -0.06 8.48
CA LYS A 246 12.19 -0.45 8.06
C LYS A 246 12.43 -0.21 6.57
N ALA A 247 11.42 -0.49 5.73
CA ALA A 247 11.47 -0.25 4.29
C ALA A 247 11.58 1.24 3.95
N GLU A 248 10.81 2.09 4.64
CA GLU A 248 10.89 3.55 4.48
C GLU A 248 12.27 4.09 4.85
N LYS A 249 12.82 3.65 5.99
CA LYS A 249 14.16 4.04 6.46
C LYS A 249 15.27 3.56 5.51
N GLU A 250 15.18 2.33 5.02
CA GLU A 250 16.16 1.78 4.08
C GLU A 250 16.12 2.54 2.74
N ARG A 251 14.93 2.79 2.20
CA ARG A 251 14.74 3.61 0.99
C ARG A 251 15.32 5.01 1.17
N GLN A 252 14.97 5.69 2.27
CA GLN A 252 15.47 7.03 2.56
C GLN A 252 17.00 7.03 2.64
N SER A 253 17.61 6.03 3.27
CA SER A 253 19.06 5.91 3.38
C SER A 253 19.74 5.73 2.02
N ILE A 254 19.19 4.87 1.15
CA ILE A 254 19.72 4.63 -0.20
C ILE A 254 19.64 5.91 -1.06
N VAL A 255 18.49 6.59 -1.03
CA VAL A 255 18.27 7.83 -1.81
C VAL A 255 19.15 8.96 -1.28
N TRP A 256 19.30 9.07 0.04
CA TRP A 256 20.19 10.04 0.67
C TRP A 256 21.65 9.82 0.25
N LEU A 257 22.13 8.57 0.28
CA LEU A 257 23.47 8.22 -0.21
C LEU A 257 23.63 8.54 -1.70
N ALA A 258 22.58 8.37 -2.50
CA ALA A 258 22.60 8.70 -3.92
C ALA A 258 22.67 10.21 -4.16
N MET A 259 21.93 11.00 -3.39
CA MET A 259 22.04 12.47 -3.41
C MET A 259 23.44 12.96 -3.05
N HIS A 260 24.14 12.25 -2.16
CA HIS A 260 25.54 12.52 -1.80
C HIS A 260 26.55 11.86 -2.75
N ARG A 261 26.10 11.22 -3.84
CA ARG A 261 26.93 10.51 -4.83
C ARG A 261 27.81 9.41 -4.21
N ARG A 262 27.38 8.83 -3.08
CA ARG A 262 28.04 7.72 -2.39
C ARG A 262 27.56 6.35 -2.85
N THR A 263 26.34 6.30 -3.37
CA THR A 263 25.84 5.14 -4.10
C THR A 263 25.31 5.61 -5.45
N SER A 264 25.37 4.72 -6.42
CA SER A 264 24.99 4.99 -7.80
C SER A 264 23.71 4.22 -8.12
N LEU A 265 22.62 4.93 -8.41
CA LEU A 265 21.34 4.31 -8.77
C LEU A 265 21.27 3.89 -10.25
N GLU A 266 22.06 4.52 -11.12
CA GLU A 266 22.23 4.13 -12.54
C GLU A 266 22.67 2.67 -12.68
N ASN A 267 23.48 2.17 -11.75
CA ASN A 267 24.05 0.82 -11.80
C ASN A 267 23.17 -0.22 -11.10
N LEU A 268 22.01 0.17 -10.56
CA LEU A 268 21.05 -0.78 -10.03
C LEU A 268 20.31 -1.46 -11.19
N PRO A 269 20.07 -2.79 -11.09
CA PRO A 269 19.33 -3.51 -12.12
C PRO A 269 17.95 -2.89 -12.27
N PHE A 270 17.49 -2.75 -13.52
CA PHE A 270 16.16 -2.23 -13.88
C PHE A 270 15.87 -0.76 -13.49
N PHE A 271 16.73 -0.07 -12.74
CA PHE A 271 16.43 1.27 -12.23
C PHE A 271 16.19 2.28 -13.35
N SER A 272 17.08 2.33 -14.35
CA SER A 272 16.90 3.19 -15.53
C SER A 272 15.76 2.76 -16.46
N GLN A 273 15.25 1.52 -16.32
CA GLN A 273 14.08 1.05 -17.05
C GLN A 273 12.78 1.43 -16.33
N ILE A 274 12.77 1.51 -15.00
CA ILE A 274 11.58 1.85 -14.21
C ILE A 274 11.43 3.37 -14.06
N TRP A 275 12.52 4.08 -13.79
CA TRP A 275 12.52 5.54 -13.62
C TRP A 275 13.08 6.26 -14.84
N PRO A 276 12.67 7.53 -15.08
CA PRO A 276 13.34 8.39 -16.04
C PRO A 276 14.73 8.73 -15.52
N TYR A 277 15.72 7.90 -15.85
CA TYR A 277 17.11 8.03 -15.42
C TYR A 277 18.04 7.80 -16.63
N PRO A 278 19.29 8.29 -16.61
CA PRO A 278 20.28 7.91 -17.61
C PRO A 278 20.37 6.39 -17.79
N LYS A 279 20.56 5.96 -19.04
CA LYS A 279 20.65 4.53 -19.38
C LYS A 279 21.75 3.86 -18.56
N SER A 280 21.38 2.75 -17.92
CA SER A 280 22.35 1.92 -17.19
C SER A 280 23.35 1.29 -18.16
N THR A 281 24.59 1.16 -17.71
CA THR A 281 25.63 0.33 -18.33
C THR A 281 25.82 -1.00 -17.59
N ALA A 282 25.05 -1.24 -16.53
CA ALA A 282 25.14 -2.46 -15.75
C ALA A 282 24.65 -3.66 -16.55
N VAL A 283 25.49 -4.70 -16.62
CA VAL A 283 25.13 -5.99 -17.21
C VAL A 283 24.30 -6.76 -16.20
N LEU A 284 23.12 -7.22 -16.61
CA LEU A 284 22.27 -8.07 -15.77
C LEU A 284 22.88 -9.46 -15.62
N PRO A 285 22.73 -10.12 -14.46
CA PRO A 285 23.16 -11.50 -14.30
C PRO A 285 22.51 -12.44 -15.33
N PRO A 286 23.20 -13.50 -15.77
CA PRO A 286 22.65 -14.46 -16.74
C PRO A 286 21.45 -15.22 -16.14
N LEU A 287 20.47 -15.54 -16.98
CA LEU A 287 19.37 -16.44 -16.63
C LEU A 287 19.67 -17.86 -17.11
N PRO A 288 19.13 -18.89 -16.43
CA PRO A 288 19.06 -20.23 -16.98
C PRO A 288 18.26 -20.24 -18.29
N PRO A 289 18.51 -21.22 -19.19
CA PRO A 289 17.81 -21.31 -20.47
C PRO A 289 16.29 -21.44 -20.29
N THR A 290 15.55 -20.94 -21.28
CA THR A 290 14.08 -20.98 -21.28
C THR A 290 13.58 -22.43 -21.18
N PRO A 291 12.74 -22.77 -20.19
CA PRO A 291 12.21 -24.11 -20.02
C PRO A 291 11.23 -24.49 -21.14
N PRO A 292 11.15 -25.77 -21.55
CA PRO A 292 10.07 -26.24 -22.41
C PRO A 292 8.75 -26.14 -21.63
N LEU A 293 7.75 -25.55 -22.26
CA LEU A 293 6.44 -25.35 -21.65
C LEU A 293 5.57 -26.60 -21.85
N GLN A 294 5.30 -27.33 -20.77
CA GLN A 294 4.23 -28.33 -20.73
C GLN A 294 2.95 -27.65 -20.22
N ILE A 295 2.21 -27.03 -21.13
CA ILE A 295 0.99 -26.28 -20.81
C ILE A 295 -0.21 -27.08 -21.31
N SER A 296 -0.91 -27.79 -20.43
CA SER A 296 -2.14 -28.50 -20.79
C SER A 296 -3.43 -27.77 -20.37
N ARG A 297 -3.34 -26.59 -19.71
CA ARG A 297 -4.50 -25.98 -19.01
C ARG A 297 -4.54 -24.44 -18.98
N LEU A 298 -3.76 -23.73 -19.81
CA LEU A 298 -3.83 -22.26 -19.88
C LEU A 298 -4.55 -21.81 -21.16
N ASN A 299 -5.21 -20.65 -21.11
CA ASN A 299 -5.68 -19.99 -22.32
C ASN A 299 -4.53 -19.26 -23.04
N ALA A 300 -4.80 -18.74 -24.25
CA ALA A 300 -3.79 -18.09 -25.09
C ALA A 300 -3.11 -16.87 -24.43
N SER A 301 -3.84 -16.01 -23.72
CA SER A 301 -3.25 -14.82 -23.08
C SER A 301 -2.44 -15.18 -21.83
N GLN A 302 -2.89 -16.17 -21.06
CA GLN A 302 -2.13 -16.74 -19.95
C GLN A 302 -0.86 -17.46 -20.44
N GLU A 303 -0.94 -18.23 -21.52
CA GLU A 303 0.21 -18.88 -22.14
C GLU A 303 1.23 -17.84 -22.62
N THR A 304 0.77 -16.76 -23.25
CA THR A 304 1.64 -15.65 -23.66
C THR A 304 2.35 -15.02 -22.46
N ALA A 305 1.63 -14.80 -21.36
CA ALA A 305 2.21 -14.28 -20.12
C ALA A 305 3.24 -15.24 -19.52
N VAL A 306 2.94 -16.54 -19.44
CA VAL A 306 3.88 -17.55 -18.94
C VAL A 306 5.13 -17.61 -19.84
N ARG A 307 4.98 -17.62 -21.17
CA ARG A 307 6.09 -17.58 -22.14
C ARG A 307 7.03 -16.42 -21.87
N ALA A 308 6.49 -15.20 -21.74
CA ALA A 308 7.29 -14.03 -21.40
C ALA A 308 7.99 -14.21 -20.04
N ILE A 309 7.28 -14.65 -19.00
CA ILE A 309 7.84 -14.81 -17.65
C ILE A 309 8.97 -15.84 -17.60
N VAL A 310 8.87 -16.96 -18.32
CA VAL A 310 9.91 -18.01 -18.30
C VAL A 310 11.09 -17.72 -19.23
N SER A 311 10.90 -16.85 -20.23
CA SER A 311 11.90 -16.49 -21.24
C SER A 311 13.23 -16.04 -20.63
N ALA A 312 14.34 -16.47 -21.22
CA ALA A 312 15.68 -16.00 -20.87
C ALA A 312 16.13 -14.76 -21.67
N GLU A 313 15.33 -14.33 -22.65
CA GLU A 313 15.66 -13.22 -23.54
C GLU A 313 15.84 -11.90 -22.79
N ASP A 314 16.74 -11.04 -23.31
CA ASP A 314 17.05 -9.75 -22.68
C ASP A 314 15.88 -8.76 -22.75
N SER A 315 15.03 -8.85 -23.79
CA SER A 315 13.80 -8.06 -23.90
C SER A 315 12.78 -8.40 -22.82
N ASP A 316 12.83 -9.64 -22.29
CA ASP A 316 11.84 -10.16 -21.35
C ASP A 316 12.32 -10.05 -19.90
N ARG A 317 13.43 -9.36 -19.61
CA ARG A 317 13.99 -9.24 -18.25
C ARG A 317 13.16 -8.37 -17.31
N LEU A 318 12.36 -7.45 -17.87
CA LEU A 318 11.38 -6.64 -17.15
C LEU A 318 10.03 -6.80 -17.85
N ILE A 319 9.06 -7.40 -17.16
CA ILE A 319 7.73 -7.68 -17.73
C ILE A 319 6.66 -7.04 -16.88
N VAL A 320 5.65 -6.48 -17.54
CA VAL A 320 4.42 -6.02 -16.91
C VAL A 320 3.26 -6.86 -17.46
N VAL A 321 2.61 -7.62 -16.59
CA VAL A 321 1.41 -8.41 -16.90
C VAL A 321 0.20 -7.71 -16.28
N GLN A 322 -0.69 -7.22 -17.14
CA GLN A 322 -1.93 -6.61 -16.72
C GLN A 322 -3.05 -7.66 -16.71
N GLY A 323 -3.65 -7.88 -15.55
CA GLY A 323 -4.69 -8.90 -15.37
C GLY A 323 -5.93 -8.35 -14.68
N PRO A 324 -7.03 -8.08 -15.42
CA PRO A 324 -8.35 -7.80 -14.88
C PRO A 324 -8.82 -8.80 -13.79
N PRO A 325 -9.90 -8.50 -13.05
CA PRO A 325 -10.39 -9.41 -12.04
C PRO A 325 -10.91 -10.65 -12.75
N GLY A 326 -10.28 -11.78 -12.46
CA GLY A 326 -10.73 -13.07 -12.96
C GLY A 326 -9.89 -13.71 -14.02
N THR A 327 -8.82 -13.07 -14.43
CA THR A 327 -8.02 -13.56 -15.54
C THR A 327 -6.96 -14.59 -15.16
N GLY A 328 -6.98 -15.06 -13.91
CA GLY A 328 -6.06 -16.10 -13.42
C GLY A 328 -4.62 -15.61 -13.22
N LYS A 329 -4.41 -14.36 -12.75
CA LYS A 329 -3.07 -13.83 -12.40
C LYS A 329 -2.24 -14.82 -11.57
N THR A 330 -2.82 -15.35 -10.50
CA THR A 330 -2.15 -16.34 -9.63
C THR A 330 -1.92 -17.68 -10.33
N THR A 331 -2.79 -18.08 -11.27
CA THR A 331 -2.59 -19.26 -12.13
C THR A 331 -1.37 -19.09 -13.04
N VAL A 332 -1.20 -17.90 -13.64
CA VAL A 332 -0.01 -17.54 -14.43
C VAL A 332 1.26 -17.61 -13.58
N ILE A 333 1.21 -17.09 -12.34
CA ILE A 333 2.33 -17.18 -11.39
C ILE A 333 2.67 -18.64 -11.12
N SER A 334 1.70 -19.46 -10.70
CA SER A 334 1.93 -20.88 -10.37
C SER A 334 2.52 -21.65 -11.55
N ALA A 335 1.96 -21.49 -12.75
CA ALA A 335 2.45 -22.19 -13.95
C ALA A 335 3.87 -21.78 -14.34
N ALA A 336 4.21 -20.49 -14.22
CA ALA A 336 5.55 -20.00 -14.50
C ALA A 336 6.57 -20.48 -13.45
N VAL A 337 6.20 -20.46 -12.17
CA VAL A 337 7.03 -20.96 -11.07
C VAL A 337 7.32 -22.45 -11.24
N GLU A 338 6.27 -23.26 -11.45
CA GLU A 338 6.41 -24.70 -11.67
C GLU A 338 7.34 -25.00 -12.85
N SER A 339 7.16 -24.29 -13.98
CA SER A 339 7.99 -24.46 -15.18
C SER A 339 9.46 -24.10 -14.93
N MET A 340 9.73 -22.98 -14.26
CA MET A 340 11.09 -22.55 -13.93
C MET A 340 11.77 -23.47 -12.90
N SER A 341 11.04 -23.89 -11.87
CA SER A 341 11.57 -24.77 -10.82
C SER A 341 11.87 -26.17 -11.33
N LYS A 342 11.04 -26.73 -12.24
CA LYS A 342 11.32 -28.04 -12.86
C LYS A 342 12.56 -28.01 -13.74
N ALA A 343 12.76 -26.94 -14.52
CA ALA A 343 13.90 -26.84 -15.42
C ALA A 343 15.19 -26.40 -14.74
N SER A 344 15.11 -25.67 -13.63
CA SER A 344 16.28 -25.20 -12.89
C SER A 344 15.98 -25.20 -11.39
N PRO A 345 16.14 -26.35 -10.71
CA PRO A 345 15.84 -26.48 -9.28
C PRO A 345 16.62 -25.51 -8.40
N GLU A 346 17.84 -25.13 -8.79
CA GLU A 346 18.68 -24.18 -8.06
C GLU A 346 18.34 -22.70 -8.34
N ARG A 347 17.46 -22.41 -9.31
CA ARG A 347 17.06 -21.04 -9.63
C ARG A 347 16.23 -20.49 -8.48
N GLY A 348 16.70 -19.42 -7.86
CA GLY A 348 15.95 -18.78 -6.79
C GLY A 348 14.86 -17.85 -7.33
N ILE A 349 13.63 -18.10 -6.91
CA ILE A 349 12.42 -17.40 -7.36
C ILE A 349 11.75 -16.79 -6.13
N TRP A 350 11.54 -15.48 -6.16
CA TRP A 350 10.95 -14.73 -5.06
C TRP A 350 9.61 -14.14 -5.48
N LEU A 351 8.53 -14.57 -4.83
CA LEU A 351 7.18 -14.09 -5.08
C LEU A 351 6.82 -13.07 -4.00
N LEU A 352 6.60 -11.83 -4.42
CA LEU A 352 6.36 -10.69 -3.55
C LEU A 352 4.95 -10.15 -3.75
N ALA A 353 4.37 -9.57 -2.70
CA ALA A 353 3.18 -8.73 -2.83
C ALA A 353 3.17 -7.64 -1.75
N GLN A 354 2.25 -6.68 -1.87
CA GLN A 354 2.09 -5.61 -0.88
C GLN A 354 1.51 -6.12 0.44
N SER A 355 0.52 -7.01 0.37
CA SER A 355 -0.22 -7.54 1.52
C SER A 355 0.08 -9.02 1.71
N ASN A 356 0.09 -9.48 2.95
CA ASN A 356 0.24 -10.91 3.23
C ASN A 356 -0.95 -11.73 2.71
N VAL A 357 -2.15 -11.14 2.56
CA VAL A 357 -3.31 -11.79 1.94
C VAL A 357 -2.97 -12.22 0.51
N ALA A 358 -2.40 -11.31 -0.28
CA ALA A 358 -1.99 -11.61 -1.64
C ALA A 358 -0.90 -12.70 -1.68
N VAL A 359 0.11 -12.61 -0.79
CA VAL A 359 1.16 -13.65 -0.70
C VAL A 359 0.57 -15.02 -0.32
N LYS A 360 -0.39 -15.06 0.61
CA LYS A 360 -1.11 -16.28 0.99
C LYS A 360 -1.87 -16.87 -0.20
N ASN A 361 -2.60 -16.04 -0.95
CA ASN A 361 -3.36 -16.51 -2.10
C ASN A 361 -2.45 -17.16 -3.17
N ILE A 362 -1.23 -16.63 -3.34
CA ILE A 362 -0.21 -17.28 -4.19
C ILE A 362 0.23 -18.62 -3.59
N ALA A 363 0.51 -18.67 -2.28
CA ALA A 363 0.92 -19.90 -1.60
C ALA A 363 -0.14 -21.01 -1.70
N GLU A 364 -1.42 -20.68 -1.50
CA GLU A 364 -2.54 -21.61 -1.65
C GLU A 364 -2.66 -22.09 -3.10
N LYS A 365 -2.45 -21.21 -4.09
CA LYS A 365 -2.48 -21.58 -5.51
C LYS A 365 -1.30 -22.45 -5.94
N LEU A 366 -0.16 -22.37 -5.26
CA LEU A 366 0.94 -23.32 -5.44
C LEU A 366 0.60 -24.68 -4.80
N ALA A 367 0.03 -24.67 -3.60
CA ALA A 367 -0.40 -25.89 -2.93
C ALA A 367 -1.53 -26.62 -3.68
N ASP A 368 -2.48 -25.90 -4.29
CA ASP A 368 -3.57 -26.46 -5.10
C ASP A 368 -3.07 -27.26 -6.33
N ILE A 369 -1.84 -27.01 -6.79
CA ILE A 369 -1.19 -27.75 -7.89
C ILE A 369 -0.12 -28.73 -7.38
N ASP A 370 -0.19 -29.09 -6.09
CA ASP A 370 0.77 -29.96 -5.39
C ASP A 370 2.22 -29.44 -5.40
N PHE A 371 2.44 -28.14 -5.68
CA PHE A 371 3.74 -27.52 -5.56
C PHE A 371 3.97 -27.07 -4.11
N LEU A 372 4.55 -27.95 -3.30
CA LEU A 372 4.88 -27.67 -1.88
C LEU A 372 6.34 -27.29 -1.64
N ASN A 373 7.18 -27.23 -2.68
CA ASN A 373 8.60 -26.87 -2.54
C ASN A 373 8.82 -25.35 -2.49
N PHE A 374 8.11 -24.67 -1.58
CA PHE A 374 8.26 -23.24 -1.31
C PHE A 374 8.36 -22.96 0.19
N ARG A 375 8.82 -21.75 0.56
CA ARG A 375 8.73 -21.25 1.94
C ARG A 375 8.12 -19.87 2.00
N LEU A 376 7.20 -19.66 2.95
CA LEU A 376 6.51 -18.42 3.18
C LEU A 376 7.09 -17.70 4.40
N LEU A 377 7.75 -16.58 4.17
CA LEU A 377 8.35 -15.76 5.24
C LEU A 377 7.34 -14.71 5.71
N VAL A 378 6.95 -14.76 6.99
CA VAL A 378 5.91 -13.88 7.57
C VAL A 378 6.45 -13.15 8.79
N SER A 379 6.01 -11.91 9.02
CA SER A 379 6.36 -11.22 10.27
C SER A 379 5.59 -11.81 11.43
N GLU A 380 6.25 -12.05 12.56
CA GLU A 380 5.66 -12.48 13.84
C GLU A 380 4.40 -11.67 14.18
N ASN A 381 4.55 -10.35 14.14
CA ASN A 381 3.48 -9.38 14.40
C ASN A 381 2.20 -9.64 13.59
N PHE A 382 2.34 -10.07 12.34
CA PHE A 382 1.20 -10.33 11.47
C PHE A 382 0.58 -11.70 11.71
N HIS A 383 1.38 -12.70 12.07
CA HIS A 383 0.89 -14.04 12.40
C HIS A 383 -0.13 -14.00 13.55
N PHE A 384 0.06 -13.13 14.55
CA PHE A 384 -0.87 -12.94 15.66
C PHE A 384 -2.23 -12.34 15.29
N ASP A 385 -2.32 -11.72 14.12
CA ASP A 385 -3.52 -11.01 13.69
C ASP A 385 -4.51 -11.94 12.95
N TRP A 386 -4.06 -13.16 12.65
CA TRP A 386 -4.74 -14.13 11.80
C TRP A 386 -5.19 -15.33 12.60
N HIS A 387 -6.37 -15.84 12.26
CA HIS A 387 -6.80 -17.12 12.81
C HIS A 387 -5.90 -18.22 12.21
N GLU A 388 -5.29 -19.04 13.07
CA GLU A 388 -4.36 -20.12 12.67
C GLU A 388 -4.98 -21.10 11.65
N HIS A 389 -6.31 -21.22 11.61
CA HIS A 389 -7.04 -22.07 10.67
C HIS A 389 -6.83 -21.70 9.19
N LEU A 390 -6.44 -20.45 8.89
CA LEU A 390 -6.30 -19.99 7.49
C LEU A 390 -5.07 -20.56 6.78
N TYR A 391 -4.08 -21.12 7.51
CA TYR A 391 -2.87 -21.69 6.93
C TYR A 391 -2.82 -23.22 7.01
N GLU A 392 -3.87 -23.93 7.44
CA GLU A 392 -3.81 -25.39 7.68
C GLU A 392 -3.14 -26.18 6.55
N LYS A 393 -3.45 -25.85 5.28
CA LYS A 393 -2.84 -26.50 4.10
C LYS A 393 -1.35 -26.19 3.88
N ILE A 394 -0.89 -25.03 4.34
CA ILE A 394 0.44 -24.48 4.03
C ILE A 394 1.26 -24.17 5.30
N ALA A 395 0.78 -24.57 6.48
CA ALA A 395 1.37 -24.25 7.78
C ALA A 395 2.83 -24.73 7.89
N ASN A 396 3.11 -25.92 7.36
CA ASN A 396 4.45 -26.50 7.34
C ASN A 396 5.46 -25.71 6.49
N ASN A 397 4.98 -24.81 5.63
CA ASN A 397 5.80 -23.99 4.75
C ASN A 397 6.02 -22.58 5.30
N VAL A 398 5.36 -22.21 6.41
CA VAL A 398 5.46 -20.89 7.02
C VAL A 398 6.67 -20.81 7.94
N ILE A 399 7.46 -19.75 7.80
CA ILE A 399 8.55 -19.41 8.70
C ILE A 399 8.30 -18.00 9.23
N ARG A 400 8.11 -17.88 10.54
CA ARG A 400 7.89 -16.58 11.18
C ARG A 400 9.20 -15.85 11.45
N SER A 401 9.16 -14.52 11.47
CA SER A 401 10.35 -13.69 11.62
C SER A 401 11.10 -13.85 12.95
N ASP A 402 10.40 -14.26 14.01
CA ASP A 402 10.97 -14.61 15.32
C ASP A 402 11.71 -15.95 15.29
N GLU A 403 11.37 -16.84 14.34
CA GLU A 403 12.06 -18.10 14.12
C GLU A 403 13.19 -18.01 13.09
N PHE A 404 13.49 -16.81 12.58
CA PHE A 404 14.54 -16.64 11.57
C PHE A 404 15.90 -17.01 12.17
N PRO A 405 16.62 -17.97 11.54
CA PRO A 405 17.91 -18.39 12.04
C PRO A 405 18.94 -17.25 12.05
N ALA A 406 19.89 -17.34 12.98
CA ALA A 406 20.98 -16.38 13.08
C ALA A 406 22.10 -16.63 12.04
N ASP A 407 22.21 -17.86 11.56
CA ASP A 407 23.29 -18.33 10.68
C ASP A 407 22.77 -19.08 9.44
N ILE A 408 23.67 -19.30 8.48
CA ILE A 408 23.35 -19.92 7.19
C ILE A 408 22.95 -21.39 7.31
N VAL A 409 23.49 -22.11 8.31
CA VAL A 409 23.21 -23.54 8.53
C VAL A 409 21.77 -23.73 9.03
N GLY A 410 21.31 -22.84 9.92
CA GLY A 410 19.92 -22.78 10.34
C GLY A 410 18.99 -22.41 9.19
N VAL A 411 19.39 -21.50 8.31
CA VAL A 411 18.62 -21.18 7.09
C VAL A 411 18.51 -22.38 6.17
N HIS A 412 19.60 -23.11 5.91
CA HIS A 412 19.55 -24.37 5.15
C HIS A 412 18.57 -25.38 5.77
N ARG A 413 18.57 -25.53 7.10
CA ARG A 413 17.62 -26.42 7.79
C ARG A 413 16.16 -26.00 7.65
N LYS A 414 15.87 -24.69 7.65
CA LYS A 414 14.51 -24.16 7.48
C LYS A 414 14.04 -24.20 6.02
N LEU A 415 14.93 -23.93 5.07
CA LEU A 415 14.59 -23.92 3.64
C LEU A 415 14.59 -25.31 3.01
N LEU A 416 15.43 -26.24 3.51
CA LEU A 416 15.71 -27.51 2.84
C LEU A 416 16.12 -27.23 1.37
N ASP A 417 15.45 -27.88 0.43
CA ASP A 417 15.67 -27.74 -1.02
C ASP A 417 14.80 -26.64 -1.65
N ALA A 418 14.01 -25.91 -0.86
CA ALA A 418 13.16 -24.85 -1.39
C ALA A 418 14.01 -23.68 -1.90
N ARG A 419 13.84 -23.37 -3.19
CA ARG A 419 14.39 -22.16 -3.84
C ARG A 419 13.30 -21.15 -4.21
N VAL A 420 12.04 -21.49 -3.97
CA VAL A 420 10.89 -20.58 -4.13
C VAL A 420 10.53 -19.98 -2.78
N ILE A 421 10.64 -18.66 -2.66
CA ILE A 421 10.39 -17.91 -1.43
C ILE A 421 9.24 -16.93 -1.65
N LEU A 422 8.28 -16.93 -0.73
CA LEU A 422 7.13 -16.03 -0.73
C LEU A 422 7.23 -15.08 0.45
N CYS A 423 7.05 -13.77 0.25
CA CYS A 423 6.98 -12.80 1.36
C CYS A 423 6.39 -11.46 0.91
N THR A 424 6.06 -10.58 1.86
CA THR A 424 5.69 -9.20 1.48
C THR A 424 6.91 -8.40 1.01
N LEU A 425 6.70 -7.39 0.17
CA LEU A 425 7.78 -6.49 -0.25
C LEU A 425 8.50 -5.84 0.95
N SER A 426 7.76 -5.51 2.01
CA SER A 426 8.32 -4.97 3.26
C SER A 426 9.25 -5.96 3.98
N MET A 427 9.03 -7.26 3.86
CA MET A 427 9.90 -8.29 4.44
C MET A 427 11.29 -8.31 3.77
N MET A 428 11.41 -7.84 2.53
CA MET A 428 12.70 -7.68 1.86
C MET A 428 13.61 -6.66 2.55
N SER A 429 13.05 -5.80 3.39
CA SER A 429 13.79 -4.82 4.22
C SER A 429 14.22 -5.39 5.58
N SER A 430 13.96 -6.67 5.86
CA SER A 430 14.50 -7.34 7.05
C SER A 430 16.03 -7.54 6.94
N LEU A 431 16.71 -7.45 8.09
CA LEU A 431 18.16 -7.68 8.19
C LEU A 431 18.55 -9.13 7.92
N LYS A 432 17.60 -10.07 8.04
CA LYS A 432 17.85 -11.50 7.86
C LYS A 432 17.61 -11.97 6.42
N THR A 433 16.88 -11.21 5.59
CA THR A 433 16.60 -11.60 4.19
C THR A 433 17.85 -11.87 3.36
N PRO A 434 18.95 -11.09 3.48
CA PRO A 434 20.21 -11.42 2.81
C PRO A 434 20.74 -12.82 3.13
N LEU A 435 20.49 -13.34 4.34
CA LEU A 435 20.92 -14.67 4.75
C LEU A 435 20.14 -15.77 4.02
N PHE A 436 18.82 -15.59 3.89
CA PHE A 436 17.96 -16.46 3.06
C PHE A 436 18.39 -16.41 1.59
N ALA A 437 18.72 -15.23 1.08
CA ALA A 437 19.19 -15.04 -0.29
C ALA A 437 20.55 -15.71 -0.59
N ARG A 438 21.34 -16.09 0.42
CA ARG A 438 22.57 -16.89 0.20
C ARG A 438 22.28 -18.36 -0.12
N VAL A 439 21.10 -18.85 0.28
CA VAL A 439 20.66 -20.23 0.05
C VAL A 439 19.68 -20.30 -1.13
N ALA A 440 18.76 -19.32 -1.22
CA ALA A 440 17.83 -19.15 -2.34
C ALA A 440 18.09 -17.79 -3.01
N PRO A 441 19.05 -17.69 -3.97
CA PRO A 441 19.44 -16.43 -4.60
C PRO A 441 18.26 -15.65 -5.19
N VAL A 442 18.20 -14.34 -4.97
CA VAL A 442 17.15 -13.50 -5.57
C VAL A 442 17.47 -13.27 -7.05
N GLN A 443 17.11 -14.22 -7.92
CA GLN A 443 17.38 -14.15 -9.36
C GLN A 443 16.15 -13.71 -10.16
N THR A 444 15.00 -14.35 -9.93
CA THR A 444 13.72 -13.93 -10.49
C THR A 444 12.84 -13.39 -9.39
N VAL A 445 12.32 -12.19 -9.55
CA VAL A 445 11.30 -11.63 -8.68
C VAL A 445 9.99 -11.49 -9.45
N ILE A 446 8.90 -12.05 -8.91
CA ILE A 446 7.54 -11.84 -9.41
C ILE A 446 6.76 -11.08 -8.34
N ILE A 447 6.18 -9.94 -8.69
CA ILE A 447 5.46 -9.08 -7.77
C ILE A 447 3.99 -9.07 -8.16
N ASP A 448 3.14 -9.71 -7.36
CA ASP A 448 1.69 -9.68 -7.53
C ASP A 448 1.09 -8.43 -6.87
N GLU A 449 -0.09 -8.03 -7.36
CA GLU A 449 -0.77 -6.80 -6.96
C GLU A 449 0.15 -5.56 -7.03
N ALA A 450 1.08 -5.54 -7.99
CA ALA A 450 2.08 -4.48 -8.15
C ALA A 450 1.48 -3.11 -8.55
N SER A 451 0.20 -3.07 -8.95
CA SER A 451 -0.56 -1.83 -9.11
C SER A 451 -0.87 -1.14 -7.78
N GLN A 452 -0.73 -1.82 -6.64
CA GLN A 452 -0.94 -1.26 -5.29
C GLN A 452 0.34 -0.70 -4.65
N ILE A 453 1.47 -0.77 -5.35
CA ILE A 453 2.80 -0.46 -4.80
C ILE A 453 3.38 0.76 -5.52
N GLU A 454 3.71 1.79 -4.74
CA GLU A 454 4.45 2.96 -5.22
C GLU A 454 5.86 2.55 -5.69
N ILE A 455 6.29 3.05 -6.86
CA ILE A 455 7.54 2.62 -7.50
C ILE A 455 8.77 2.75 -6.59
N GLY A 456 8.85 3.81 -5.77
CA GLY A 456 9.92 4.04 -4.81
C GLY A 456 10.13 2.89 -3.81
N ASN A 457 9.10 2.09 -3.53
CA ASN A 457 9.21 0.94 -2.62
C ASN A 457 10.04 -0.21 -3.20
N TYR A 458 10.33 -0.22 -4.51
CA TYR A 458 11.22 -1.22 -5.12
C TYR A 458 12.71 -0.91 -4.92
N ILE A 459 13.08 0.32 -4.54
CA ILE A 459 14.49 0.74 -4.41
C ILE A 459 15.30 -0.15 -3.44
N PRO A 460 14.81 -0.49 -2.23
CA PRO A 460 15.53 -1.40 -1.33
C PRO A 460 15.81 -2.77 -1.96
N LEU A 461 14.84 -3.33 -2.69
CA LEU A 461 14.99 -4.61 -3.39
C LEU A 461 16.11 -4.53 -4.44
N LEU A 462 16.04 -3.52 -5.33
CA LEU A 462 17.02 -3.35 -6.41
C LEU A 462 18.44 -3.09 -5.86
N HIS A 463 18.55 -2.33 -4.77
CA HIS A 463 19.82 -2.01 -4.15
C HIS A 463 20.45 -3.23 -3.45
N LYS A 464 19.67 -3.94 -2.63
CA LYS A 464 20.14 -5.06 -1.81
C LYS A 464 20.56 -6.27 -2.64
N PHE A 465 19.85 -6.54 -3.73
CA PHE A 465 20.06 -7.71 -4.58
C PHE A 465 20.63 -7.38 -5.95
N LYS A 466 21.33 -6.24 -6.07
CA LYS A 466 21.88 -5.72 -7.33
C LYS A 466 22.77 -6.69 -8.12
N HIS A 467 23.38 -7.68 -7.44
CA HIS A 467 24.29 -8.65 -8.06
C HIS A 467 23.62 -9.98 -8.41
N SER A 468 22.46 -10.30 -7.84
CA SER A 468 21.76 -11.57 -8.11
C SER A 468 20.52 -11.37 -8.97
N LEU A 469 19.87 -10.21 -8.88
CA LEU A 469 18.59 -9.95 -9.52
C LEU A 469 18.75 -9.86 -11.04
N ALA A 470 18.24 -10.88 -11.72
CA ALA A 470 18.37 -11.10 -13.16
C ALA A 470 17.08 -10.82 -13.93
N LYS A 471 15.92 -10.92 -13.27
CA LYS A 471 14.59 -10.75 -13.87
C LYS A 471 13.58 -10.18 -12.87
N ILE A 472 12.73 -9.25 -13.31
CA ILE A 472 11.62 -8.72 -12.54
C ILE A 472 10.31 -8.77 -13.34
N VAL A 473 9.24 -9.24 -12.71
CA VAL A 473 7.90 -9.35 -13.30
C VAL A 473 6.92 -8.63 -12.40
N PHE A 474 6.17 -7.69 -12.96
CA PHE A 474 5.09 -6.99 -12.28
C PHE A 474 3.75 -7.52 -12.77
N ILE A 475 2.92 -8.00 -11.86
CA ILE A 475 1.59 -8.52 -12.16
C ILE A 475 0.57 -7.71 -11.35
N GLY A 476 -0.51 -7.27 -11.98
CA GLY A 476 -1.45 -6.37 -11.33
C GLY A 476 -2.50 -5.81 -12.28
N ASP A 477 -3.26 -4.84 -11.78
CA ASP A 477 -4.33 -4.20 -12.52
C ASP A 477 -4.52 -2.75 -12.04
N ASP A 478 -4.28 -1.79 -12.92
CA ASP A 478 -4.43 -0.36 -12.65
C ASP A 478 -5.88 0.16 -12.79
N LYS A 479 -6.81 -0.73 -13.14
CA LYS A 479 -8.24 -0.44 -13.22
C LYS A 479 -9.01 -0.97 -12.01
N GLN A 480 -8.47 -1.97 -11.29
CA GLN A 480 -8.88 -2.27 -9.92
C GLN A 480 -8.28 -1.26 -8.95
N CYS A 481 -8.66 -1.30 -7.66
CA CYS A 481 -8.13 -0.42 -6.61
C CYS A 481 -6.60 -0.36 -6.71
N VAL A 482 -6.13 0.67 -7.39
CA VAL A 482 -4.84 1.29 -7.19
C VAL A 482 -4.99 2.08 -5.89
N SER A 483 -3.88 2.37 -5.21
CA SER A 483 -3.84 3.61 -4.45
C SER A 483 -4.42 4.71 -5.36
N CYS A 484 -5.60 5.25 -5.09
CA CYS A 484 -6.47 5.77 -6.16
C CYS A 484 -6.01 7.13 -6.73
N PHE A 485 -5.30 7.13 -7.86
CA PHE A 485 -4.76 8.30 -8.56
C PHE A 485 -5.69 8.97 -9.59
N HIS A 486 -6.73 9.70 -9.18
CA HIS A 486 -7.27 10.89 -9.89
C HIS A 486 -8.43 11.52 -9.10
N LEU A 487 -8.22 12.69 -8.47
CA LEU A 487 -9.30 13.62 -8.09
C LEU A 487 -8.81 15.06 -8.20
N SER A 488 -9.68 15.92 -8.73
CA SER A 488 -9.55 17.37 -8.72
C SER A 488 -9.64 17.90 -7.30
N PHE A 489 -8.74 18.82 -6.95
CA PHE A 489 -8.82 19.67 -5.77
C PHE A 489 -10.19 20.37 -5.74
N ASN A 490 -11.12 19.94 -4.89
CA ASN A 490 -12.10 20.81 -4.22
C ASN A 490 -13.07 20.11 -3.24
N ASP A 491 -13.09 18.78 -3.12
CA ASP A 491 -13.94 18.10 -2.12
C ASP A 491 -13.16 17.02 -1.37
N ILE A 492 -12.54 17.37 -0.23
CA ILE A 492 -11.81 16.41 0.63
C ILE A 492 -12.66 16.09 1.87
N ASP A 493 -13.23 14.89 1.89
CA ASP A 493 -13.65 14.19 3.13
C ASP A 493 -12.45 13.30 3.52
N PRO A 494 -11.69 13.61 4.59
CA PRO A 494 -10.55 12.81 5.00
C PRO A 494 -11.08 11.56 5.71
N VAL A 495 -10.42 10.42 5.49
CA VAL A 495 -10.67 9.09 6.10
C VAL A 495 -11.43 8.12 5.17
N LEU A 496 -10.64 7.44 4.34
CA LEU A 496 -10.92 6.09 3.85
C LEU A 496 -9.59 5.40 3.56
N ALA A 497 -9.01 4.81 4.60
CA ALA A 497 -7.66 4.28 4.60
C ALA A 497 -7.65 2.80 4.20
N VAL A 498 -6.93 2.46 3.12
CA VAL A 498 -5.83 1.46 2.94
C VAL A 498 -5.21 1.84 1.57
N PRO A 499 -3.89 1.99 1.30
CA PRO A 499 -2.64 1.73 2.05
C PRO A 499 -2.40 2.71 3.23
N PRO A 500 -1.29 2.64 3.98
CA PRO A 500 -1.21 3.34 5.26
C PRO A 500 -1.18 4.84 4.97
N TYR A 501 -2.18 5.55 5.53
CA TYR A 501 -2.23 7.01 5.60
C TYR A 501 -2.55 7.75 4.29
N GLY A 502 -3.61 7.37 3.57
CA GLY A 502 -4.15 8.24 2.50
C GLY A 502 -3.20 8.48 1.33
N GLN A 503 -2.22 7.61 1.09
CA GLN A 503 -1.28 7.71 -0.05
C GLN A 503 -2.00 7.87 -1.41
N GLU A 504 -3.26 7.45 -1.47
CA GLU A 504 -4.17 7.64 -2.60
C GLU A 504 -4.50 9.12 -2.89
N ASP A 505 -4.41 9.99 -1.89
CA ASP A 505 -4.79 11.40 -1.96
C ASP A 505 -3.66 12.29 -2.52
N ILE A 506 -2.49 11.73 -2.85
CA ILE A 506 -1.34 12.47 -3.41
C ILE A 506 -1.24 12.15 -4.90
N PRO A 507 -1.83 12.88 -5.88
CA PRO A 507 -1.95 12.49 -7.30
C PRO A 507 -0.65 12.26 -8.09
N GLU A 508 0.52 12.44 -7.47
CA GLU A 508 1.83 12.19 -8.08
C GLU A 508 2.52 10.85 -7.75
N LEU A 509 2.17 10.13 -6.66
CA LEU A 509 2.70 8.76 -6.47
C LEU A 509 2.22 7.85 -7.61
N ARG A 510 3.07 6.97 -8.13
CA ARG A 510 2.68 6.10 -9.25
C ARG A 510 3.03 4.68 -8.93
N SER A 511 2.18 3.76 -9.36
CA SER A 511 2.56 2.35 -9.48
C SER A 511 3.31 2.13 -10.79
N VAL A 512 3.95 0.97 -10.92
CA VAL A 512 4.63 0.55 -12.17
C VAL A 512 3.67 0.55 -13.37
N PHE A 513 2.40 0.23 -13.13
CA PHE A 513 1.36 0.24 -14.15
C PHE A 513 0.95 1.65 -14.56
N GLU A 514 1.38 2.70 -13.89
CA GLU A 514 1.09 4.11 -14.22
C GLU A 514 2.26 4.82 -14.90
N VAL A 515 3.37 4.11 -15.12
CA VAL A 515 4.56 4.62 -15.79
C VAL A 515 4.37 4.54 -17.32
N PRO A 516 4.36 5.66 -18.06
CA PRO A 516 3.95 5.68 -19.47
C PRO A 516 4.74 4.75 -20.40
N HIS A 517 6.05 4.61 -20.21
CA HIS A 517 6.88 3.74 -21.06
C HIS A 517 6.78 2.26 -20.71
N LEU A 518 6.35 1.92 -19.49
CA LEU A 518 6.07 0.53 -19.09
C LEU A 518 4.66 0.08 -19.49
N ARG A 519 3.77 1.04 -19.78
CA ARG A 519 2.39 0.82 -20.26
C ARG A 519 2.27 0.55 -21.76
N ARG A 520 3.33 0.70 -22.56
CA ARG A 520 3.22 0.65 -24.02
C ARG A 520 2.82 -0.73 -24.54
N ASP A 521 3.45 -1.78 -23.99
CA ASP A 521 3.23 -3.16 -24.43
C ASP A 521 3.10 -4.13 -23.24
N PRO A 522 2.14 -3.94 -22.30
CA PRO A 522 1.93 -4.91 -21.23
C PRO A 522 1.33 -6.19 -21.80
N VAL A 523 1.73 -7.33 -21.26
CA VAL A 523 1.06 -8.59 -21.56
C VAL A 523 -0.32 -8.55 -20.89
N PHE A 524 -1.37 -8.47 -21.68
CA PHE A 524 -2.74 -8.35 -21.17
C PHE A 524 -3.41 -9.72 -21.10
N LEU A 525 -3.92 -10.06 -19.91
CA LEU A 525 -4.77 -11.24 -19.74
C LEU A 525 -6.21 -10.85 -20.12
N ASP A 526 -6.72 -11.38 -21.21
CA ASP A 526 -7.99 -10.96 -21.82
C ASP A 526 -9.19 -11.83 -21.44
N THR A 527 -8.96 -13.00 -20.87
CA THR A 527 -10.01 -13.97 -20.60
C THR A 527 -10.26 -14.05 -19.10
N ASN A 528 -11.46 -13.68 -18.64
CA ASN A 528 -11.91 -13.94 -17.28
C ASN A 528 -12.24 -15.43 -17.14
N CYS A 529 -11.26 -16.17 -16.66
CA CYS A 529 -11.33 -17.60 -16.42
C CYS A 529 -10.99 -17.87 -14.94
N GLY A 530 -11.99 -18.28 -14.16
CA GLY A 530 -11.82 -18.65 -12.75
C GLY A 530 -10.68 -19.64 -12.54
N SER A 531 -10.17 -19.74 -11.31
CA SER A 531 -8.93 -20.47 -10.99
C SER A 531 -8.98 -22.01 -11.16
N HIS A 532 -10.07 -22.56 -11.68
CA HIS A 532 -10.29 -23.98 -11.99
C HIS A 532 -10.64 -24.27 -13.46
N CYS A 533 -10.27 -23.39 -14.39
CA CYS A 533 -10.49 -23.67 -15.81
C CYS A 533 -9.61 -24.84 -16.29
N VAL A 534 -10.24 -25.98 -16.54
CA VAL A 534 -9.63 -27.12 -17.21
C VAL A 534 -9.99 -27.03 -18.69
N PHE A 535 -9.03 -26.67 -19.52
CA PHE A 535 -9.14 -26.81 -20.96
C PHE A 535 -8.96 -28.30 -21.31
N SER A 536 -10.00 -28.94 -21.85
CA SER A 536 -9.89 -30.28 -22.42
C SER A 536 -9.84 -30.15 -23.94
N SER A 537 -8.77 -30.68 -24.54
CA SER A 537 -8.69 -30.81 -26.01
C SER A 537 -9.67 -31.89 -26.46
N ASN A 538 -10.55 -31.56 -27.39
CA ASN A 538 -11.32 -32.57 -28.10
C ASN A 538 -10.40 -33.29 -29.10
N ARG A 539 -10.80 -34.50 -29.52
CA ARG A 539 -10.03 -35.32 -30.47
C ARG A 539 -9.83 -34.65 -31.84
N ASP A 540 -10.56 -33.58 -32.12
CA ASP A 540 -10.49 -32.77 -33.35
C ASP A 540 -9.64 -31.49 -33.21
N GLY A 541 -9.03 -31.25 -32.05
CA GLY A 541 -8.27 -30.03 -31.77
C GLY A 541 -9.12 -28.82 -31.36
N SER A 542 -10.45 -28.94 -31.26
CA SER A 542 -11.28 -27.91 -30.67
C SER A 542 -11.15 -27.88 -29.14
N LEU A 543 -11.08 -26.68 -28.56
CA LEU A 543 -11.13 -26.49 -27.11
C LEU A 543 -12.59 -26.41 -26.67
N THR A 544 -13.01 -27.29 -25.74
CA THR A 544 -14.34 -27.15 -25.12
C THR A 544 -14.34 -25.95 -24.18
N THR A 545 -15.35 -25.08 -24.30
CA THR A 545 -15.54 -23.86 -23.51
C THR A 545 -15.60 -24.15 -22.01
N CYS A 546 -14.62 -23.62 -21.27
CA CYS A 546 -14.55 -23.67 -19.82
C CYS A 546 -15.70 -22.85 -19.21
N SER A 547 -16.62 -23.48 -18.49
CA SER A 547 -17.50 -22.72 -17.59
C SER A 547 -16.67 -22.17 -16.44
N THR A 548 -16.61 -20.85 -16.31
CA THR A 548 -15.86 -20.21 -15.23
C THR A 548 -16.71 -20.12 -13.97
N ASP A 549 -16.05 -20.08 -12.81
CA ASP A 549 -16.69 -19.96 -11.48
C ASP A 549 -16.36 -18.61 -10.82
N ARG A 550 -16.12 -17.52 -11.60
CA ARG A 550 -15.73 -16.23 -10.99
C ARG A 550 -16.72 -15.11 -11.11
N MET A 551 -17.29 -14.83 -12.26
CA MET A 551 -18.22 -13.71 -12.40
C MET A 551 -19.25 -14.00 -13.49
N PRO A 552 -20.56 -13.80 -13.22
CA PRO A 552 -21.60 -13.92 -14.22
C PRO A 552 -21.31 -13.10 -15.48
N THR A 553 -21.69 -13.63 -16.65
CA THR A 553 -21.35 -13.06 -17.96
C THR A 553 -21.86 -11.64 -18.11
N VAL A 554 -23.07 -11.34 -17.63
CA VAL A 554 -23.66 -9.98 -17.68
C VAL A 554 -22.86 -8.96 -16.87
N ILE A 555 -22.45 -9.31 -15.65
CA ILE A 555 -21.63 -8.42 -14.80
C ILE A 555 -20.23 -8.26 -15.41
N GLY A 556 -19.66 -9.34 -15.94
CA GLY A 556 -18.35 -9.30 -16.58
C GLY A 556 -18.31 -8.46 -17.86
N ASN A 557 -19.34 -8.56 -18.71
CA ASN A 557 -19.49 -7.75 -19.90
C ASN A 557 -19.71 -6.27 -19.57
N PHE A 558 -20.53 -5.99 -18.55
CA PHE A 558 -20.70 -4.62 -18.03
C PHE A 558 -19.36 -4.01 -17.62
N ILE A 559 -18.60 -4.71 -16.77
CA ILE A 559 -17.27 -4.27 -16.32
C ILE A 559 -16.30 -4.13 -17.49
N SER A 560 -16.30 -5.07 -18.43
CA SER A 560 -15.47 -5.04 -19.64
C SER A 560 -15.70 -3.75 -20.43
N ASN A 561 -16.95 -3.44 -20.76
CA ASN A 561 -17.33 -2.27 -21.56
C ASN A 561 -17.04 -0.95 -20.83
N HIS A 562 -17.28 -0.91 -19.51
CA HIS A 562 -17.22 0.33 -18.74
C HIS A 562 -15.82 0.69 -18.22
N ILE A 563 -14.89 -0.26 -18.22
CA ILE A 563 -13.60 -0.13 -17.53
C ILE A 563 -12.41 -0.60 -18.36
N TYR A 564 -12.58 -1.68 -19.13
CA TYR A 564 -11.52 -2.33 -19.89
C TYR A 564 -11.70 -2.19 -21.40
N ASP A 565 -12.48 -1.19 -21.85
CA ASP A 565 -12.70 -0.87 -23.25
C ASP A 565 -13.17 -2.07 -24.09
N GLY A 566 -13.97 -2.97 -23.49
CA GLY A 566 -14.50 -4.19 -24.13
C GLY A 566 -13.47 -5.31 -24.33
N ARG A 567 -12.25 -5.18 -23.80
CA ARG A 567 -11.16 -6.16 -24.00
C ARG A 567 -11.25 -7.41 -23.14
N LEU A 568 -12.10 -7.43 -22.10
CA LEU A 568 -12.27 -8.56 -21.20
C LEU A 568 -13.37 -9.49 -21.72
N GLN A 569 -13.02 -10.74 -22.00
CA GLN A 569 -13.94 -11.79 -22.38
C GLN A 569 -14.36 -12.60 -21.16
N THR A 570 -15.66 -12.65 -20.86
CA THR A 570 -16.20 -13.42 -19.72
C THR A 570 -16.90 -14.68 -20.22
N VAL A 571 -16.53 -15.83 -19.66
CA VAL A 571 -17.12 -17.13 -20.04
C VAL A 571 -17.79 -17.76 -18.83
N HIS A 572 -19.07 -17.50 -18.56
CA HIS A 572 -19.73 -18.03 -17.37
C HIS A 572 -21.03 -18.75 -17.72
N LYS A 573 -21.40 -19.79 -16.93
CA LYS A 573 -22.68 -20.52 -17.11
C LYS A 573 -23.90 -19.63 -16.85
N LEU A 574 -23.77 -18.72 -15.90
CA LEU A 574 -24.78 -17.71 -15.58
C LEU A 574 -24.60 -16.50 -16.49
N ASP A 575 -25.57 -16.27 -17.37
CA ASP A 575 -25.60 -15.21 -18.39
C ASP A 575 -26.83 -14.29 -18.25
N SER A 576 -27.59 -14.42 -17.18
CA SER A 576 -28.78 -13.59 -16.88
C SER A 576 -28.50 -12.55 -15.80
N TRP A 577 -29.19 -11.41 -15.90
CA TRP A 577 -29.29 -10.37 -14.86
C TRP A 577 -29.97 -10.86 -13.57
N ASP A 578 -30.50 -12.08 -13.56
CA ASP A 578 -30.95 -12.77 -12.36
C ASP A 578 -29.89 -12.89 -11.25
N THR A 579 -28.63 -12.77 -11.65
CA THR A 579 -27.48 -12.78 -10.77
C THR A 579 -27.23 -11.45 -10.06
N CYS A 580 -27.86 -10.33 -10.45
CA CYS A 580 -27.66 -9.03 -9.84
C CYS A 580 -29.00 -8.37 -9.47
N ARG A 581 -29.28 -8.24 -8.17
CA ARG A 581 -30.52 -7.62 -7.65
C ARG A 581 -30.25 -6.34 -6.89
N PHE A 582 -31.21 -5.42 -6.96
CA PHE A 582 -31.22 -4.20 -6.17
C PHE A 582 -32.34 -4.24 -5.14
N VAL A 583 -32.05 -3.73 -3.94
CA VAL A 583 -33.05 -3.55 -2.88
C VAL A 583 -33.30 -2.07 -2.73
N ASP A 584 -34.52 -1.63 -3.02
CA ASP A 584 -34.90 -0.23 -2.84
C ASP A 584 -35.13 0.08 -1.36
N ILE A 585 -34.19 0.82 -0.79
CA ILE A 585 -34.23 1.36 0.57
C ILE A 585 -34.63 2.84 0.51
N SER A 586 -35.80 3.13 -0.05
CA SER A 586 -36.32 4.48 -0.25
C SER A 586 -36.48 5.31 1.04
N LYS A 587 -36.68 4.65 2.19
CA LYS A 587 -36.75 5.29 3.52
C LYS A 587 -35.38 5.47 4.19
N GLY A 588 -34.31 4.92 3.61
CA GLY A 588 -32.95 5.02 4.15
C GLY A 588 -32.43 6.44 4.10
N LYS A 589 -31.72 6.85 5.15
CA LYS A 589 -31.05 8.15 5.22
C LYS A 589 -29.62 7.94 5.65
N GLU A 590 -28.69 8.58 4.93
CA GLU A 590 -27.30 8.67 5.34
C GLU A 590 -27.20 9.53 6.62
N GLU A 591 -26.49 9.02 7.62
CA GLU A 591 -26.19 9.69 8.87
C GLU A 591 -24.67 9.75 9.06
N LYS A 592 -24.18 10.87 9.60
CA LYS A 592 -22.75 11.05 9.86
C LYS A 592 -22.39 10.41 11.20
N SER A 593 -21.39 9.54 11.21
CA SER A 593 -20.85 8.88 12.39
C SER A 593 -19.34 9.12 12.47
N GLY A 594 -18.94 10.10 13.28
CA GLY A 594 -17.57 10.62 13.29
C GLY A 594 -17.20 11.22 11.92
N HIS A 595 -16.17 10.66 11.27
CA HIS A 595 -15.72 11.03 9.93
C HIS A 595 -16.24 10.09 8.83
N SER A 596 -17.15 9.16 9.15
CA SER A 596 -17.70 8.17 8.23
C SER A 596 -19.23 8.30 8.15
N TRP A 597 -19.85 7.49 7.29
CA TRP A 597 -21.29 7.47 7.05
C TRP A 597 -21.88 6.11 7.43
N ILE A 598 -23.14 6.14 7.89
CA ILE A 598 -23.94 4.98 8.25
C ILE A 598 -25.36 5.14 7.71
N ASN A 599 -26.04 4.04 7.37
CA ASN A 599 -27.44 4.03 7.01
C ASN A 599 -28.12 2.83 7.67
N GLN A 600 -28.90 3.12 8.72
CA GLN A 600 -29.50 2.07 9.55
C GLN A 600 -30.57 1.25 8.84
N GLU A 601 -31.27 1.81 7.85
CA GLU A 601 -32.25 1.04 7.08
C GLU A 601 -31.56 0.03 6.16
N GLU A 602 -30.41 0.39 5.59
CA GLU A 602 -29.58 -0.55 4.83
C GLU A 602 -28.99 -1.64 5.74
N VAL A 603 -28.59 -1.31 6.98
CA VAL A 603 -28.16 -2.34 7.96
C VAL A 603 -29.27 -3.37 8.17
N ARG A 604 -30.50 -2.92 8.45
CA ARG A 604 -31.64 -3.82 8.68
C ARG A 604 -31.96 -4.69 7.47
N ALA A 605 -31.95 -4.14 6.27
CA ALA A 605 -32.19 -4.90 5.05
C ALA A 605 -31.08 -5.94 4.80
N THR A 606 -29.82 -5.54 4.97
CA THR A 606 -28.65 -6.40 4.80
C THR A 606 -28.65 -7.55 5.81
N MET A 607 -29.02 -7.28 7.07
CA MET A 607 -29.17 -8.31 8.11
C MET A 607 -30.23 -9.35 7.73
N HIS A 608 -31.34 -8.92 7.14
CA HIS A 608 -32.38 -9.85 6.68
C HIS A 608 -31.88 -10.78 5.56
N ILE A 609 -31.15 -10.22 4.60
CA ILE A 609 -30.52 -11.00 3.52
C ILE A 609 -29.50 -12.00 4.11
N ALA A 610 -28.66 -11.54 5.04
CA ALA A 610 -27.67 -12.38 5.70
C ALA A 610 -28.32 -13.57 6.43
N ARG A 611 -29.42 -13.35 7.16
CA ARG A 611 -30.17 -14.43 7.82
C ARG A 611 -30.68 -15.46 6.82
N LYS A 612 -31.24 -15.02 5.70
CA LYS A 612 -31.72 -15.94 4.66
C LYS A 612 -30.58 -16.75 4.05
N PHE A 613 -29.47 -16.11 3.70
CA PHE A 613 -28.31 -16.83 3.17
C PHE A 613 -27.72 -17.83 4.16
N LEU A 614 -27.67 -17.50 5.45
CA LEU A 614 -27.28 -18.45 6.50
C LEU A 614 -28.27 -19.63 6.59
N ALA A 615 -29.57 -19.36 6.57
CA ALA A 615 -30.60 -20.39 6.61
C ALA A 615 -30.57 -21.33 5.39
N GLU A 616 -30.19 -20.80 4.22
CA GLU A 616 -30.01 -21.56 2.97
C GLU A 616 -28.63 -22.21 2.84
N GLY A 617 -27.72 -22.01 3.82
CA GLY A 617 -26.34 -22.52 3.75
C GLY A 617 -25.50 -21.91 2.63
N LYS A 618 -25.85 -20.72 2.14
CA LYS A 618 -25.13 -20.02 1.08
C LYS A 618 -23.87 -19.34 1.64
N SER A 619 -22.76 -19.46 0.92
CA SER A 619 -21.54 -18.70 1.22
C SER A 619 -21.69 -17.25 0.76
N PHE A 620 -21.47 -16.30 1.67
CA PHE A 620 -21.61 -14.89 1.36
C PHE A 620 -20.74 -14.00 2.22
N ARG A 621 -20.46 -12.81 1.68
CA ARG A 621 -19.83 -11.68 2.38
C ARG A 621 -20.55 -10.38 2.08
N ILE A 622 -20.47 -9.46 3.04
CA ILE A 622 -21.04 -8.12 2.96
C ILE A 622 -19.91 -7.11 2.75
N VAL A 623 -20.09 -6.23 1.78
CA VAL A 623 -19.10 -5.21 1.41
C VAL A 623 -19.74 -3.82 1.47
N THR A 624 -19.03 -2.86 2.05
CA THR A 624 -19.47 -1.46 2.07
C THR A 624 -18.27 -0.51 1.94
N GLY A 625 -18.51 0.68 1.41
CA GLY A 625 -17.49 1.71 1.26
C GLY A 625 -17.17 2.48 2.55
N TYR A 626 -17.83 2.19 3.67
CA TYR A 626 -17.72 2.98 4.90
C TYR A 626 -17.48 2.11 6.15
N ASP A 627 -16.41 2.41 6.89
CA ASP A 627 -16.05 1.64 8.10
C ASP A 627 -17.09 1.75 9.21
N ALA A 628 -17.77 2.90 9.35
CA ALA A 628 -18.87 3.02 10.32
C ALA A 628 -20.03 2.08 9.97
N GLN A 629 -20.38 1.95 8.68
CA GLN A 629 -21.40 1.01 8.22
C GLN A 629 -20.95 -0.45 8.45
N ARG A 630 -19.71 -0.78 8.14
CA ARG A 630 -19.15 -2.12 8.38
C ARG A 630 -19.24 -2.49 9.86
N ASN A 631 -18.82 -1.59 10.76
CA ASN A 631 -18.89 -1.80 12.20
C ASN A 631 -20.34 -1.99 12.65
N ALA A 632 -21.28 -1.22 12.11
CA ALA A 632 -22.69 -1.33 12.44
C ALA A 632 -23.28 -2.68 12.03
N LEU A 633 -22.95 -3.17 10.84
CA LEU A 633 -23.33 -4.50 10.36
C LEU A 633 -22.75 -5.62 11.22
N GLU A 634 -21.45 -5.55 11.53
CA GLU A 634 -20.76 -6.52 12.38
C GLU A 634 -21.36 -6.56 13.80
N ASN A 635 -21.66 -5.39 14.38
CA ASN A 635 -22.31 -5.30 15.69
C ASN A 635 -23.75 -5.82 15.65
N ALA A 636 -24.50 -5.55 14.58
CA ALA A 636 -25.85 -6.08 14.42
C ALA A 636 -25.85 -7.62 14.36
N MET A 637 -24.88 -8.22 13.66
CA MET A 637 -24.69 -9.68 13.66
C MET A 637 -24.37 -10.24 15.05
N LYS A 638 -23.48 -9.59 15.81
CA LYS A 638 -23.15 -10.00 17.19
C LYS A 638 -24.35 -9.94 18.13
N VAL A 639 -25.14 -8.88 18.04
CA VAL A 639 -26.34 -8.70 18.89
C VAL A 639 -27.38 -9.78 18.62
N GLU A 640 -27.47 -10.26 17.38
CA GLU A 640 -28.39 -11.31 16.97
C GLU A 640 -27.79 -12.73 17.03
N ASP A 641 -26.59 -12.87 17.60
CA ASP A 641 -25.87 -14.15 17.73
C ASP A 641 -25.66 -14.88 16.38
N LEU A 642 -25.48 -14.10 15.29
CA LEU A 642 -25.14 -14.62 13.98
C LEU A 642 -23.62 -14.75 13.80
N PRO A 643 -23.13 -15.69 12.97
CA PRO A 643 -21.72 -15.73 12.57
C PRO A 643 -21.31 -14.39 11.94
N TRP A 644 -20.46 -13.64 12.64
CA TRP A 644 -20.05 -12.29 12.25
C TRP A 644 -18.59 -12.23 11.79
N GLU A 645 -17.78 -13.21 12.21
CA GLU A 645 -16.37 -13.34 11.86
C GLU A 645 -16.23 -13.61 10.35
N ASP A 646 -15.30 -12.92 9.69
CA ASP A 646 -15.07 -13.02 8.23
C ASP A 646 -16.30 -12.73 7.34
N LYS A 647 -17.30 -11.97 7.83
CA LYS A 647 -18.52 -11.64 7.05
C LYS A 647 -18.60 -10.23 6.50
N CYS A 648 -18.15 -9.21 7.25
CA CYS A 648 -18.37 -7.81 6.90
C CYS A 648 -17.05 -7.08 6.62
N PHE A 649 -16.90 -6.54 5.40
CA PHE A 649 -15.66 -5.91 4.93
C PHE A 649 -15.87 -4.50 4.39
N ASN A 650 -14.81 -3.70 4.49
CA ASN A 650 -14.66 -2.49 3.69
C ASN A 650 -14.13 -2.93 2.32
N VAL A 651 -14.57 -2.30 1.23
CA VAL A 651 -14.08 -2.55 -0.14
C VAL A 651 -12.55 -2.65 -0.19
N ASP A 652 -11.85 -1.75 0.49
CA ASP A 652 -10.37 -1.70 0.47
C ASP A 652 -9.75 -2.94 1.15
N SER A 653 -10.37 -3.45 2.22
CA SER A 653 -9.95 -4.70 2.90
C SER A 653 -10.36 -5.98 2.18
N PHE A 654 -11.31 -5.88 1.24
CA PHE A 654 -11.87 -7.03 0.53
C PHE A 654 -11.19 -7.31 -0.81
N GLN A 655 -10.17 -6.53 -1.16
CA GLN A 655 -9.41 -6.73 -2.39
C GLN A 655 -8.66 -8.06 -2.38
N GLY A 656 -8.74 -8.78 -3.49
CA GLY A 656 -8.16 -10.12 -3.64
C GLY A 656 -9.04 -11.26 -3.12
N ASN A 657 -10.07 -10.95 -2.32
CA ASN A 657 -11.07 -11.91 -1.88
C ASN A 657 -12.25 -11.97 -2.88
N GLU A 658 -13.00 -13.07 -2.80
CA GLU A 658 -14.18 -13.36 -3.62
C GLU A 658 -15.09 -14.31 -2.83
N ASP A 659 -16.38 -14.30 -3.12
CA ASP A 659 -17.35 -15.24 -2.53
C ASP A 659 -18.49 -15.53 -3.52
N ASP A 660 -19.26 -16.59 -3.26
CA ASP A 660 -20.38 -17.00 -4.09
C ASP A 660 -21.43 -15.88 -4.19
N TYR A 661 -21.83 -15.33 -3.05
CA TYR A 661 -22.76 -14.22 -2.98
C TYR A 661 -22.15 -13.00 -2.31
N ILE A 662 -22.33 -11.83 -2.92
CA ILE A 662 -21.87 -10.55 -2.37
C ILE A 662 -23.07 -9.65 -2.07
N VAL A 663 -23.15 -9.14 -0.85
CA VAL A 663 -24.16 -8.15 -0.47
C VAL A 663 -23.48 -6.79 -0.31
N ILE A 664 -23.95 -5.78 -1.03
CA ILE A 664 -23.37 -4.43 -1.02
C ILE A 664 -24.30 -3.47 -0.29
N SER A 665 -23.78 -2.73 0.67
CA SER A 665 -24.45 -1.57 1.27
C SER A 665 -23.79 -0.28 0.80
N VAL A 666 -24.54 0.51 0.01
CA VAL A 666 -24.08 1.75 -0.63
C VAL A 666 -24.02 2.93 0.33
N VAL A 667 -24.90 2.96 1.34
CA VAL A 667 -25.02 3.97 2.41
C VAL A 667 -25.53 5.33 1.94
N ARG A 668 -24.91 5.90 0.91
CA ARG A 668 -25.19 7.26 0.45
C ARG A 668 -26.54 7.37 -0.22
N THR A 669 -27.22 8.48 0.04
CA THR A 669 -28.55 8.81 -0.54
C THR A 669 -28.63 10.21 -1.14
N LYS A 670 -27.60 11.06 -0.96
CA LYS A 670 -27.60 12.45 -1.46
C LYS A 670 -26.44 12.78 -2.38
N SER A 671 -25.21 12.45 -1.97
CA SER A 671 -24.00 12.73 -2.74
C SER A 671 -23.30 11.44 -3.12
N LEU A 672 -22.48 11.47 -4.18
CA LEU A 672 -21.74 10.29 -4.64
C LEU A 672 -20.82 9.72 -3.56
N GLY A 673 -20.15 10.58 -2.79
CA GLY A 673 -19.20 10.16 -1.77
C GLY A 673 -18.21 9.12 -2.32
N PHE A 674 -18.20 7.94 -1.70
CA PHE A 674 -17.37 6.80 -2.10
C PHE A 674 -17.57 6.35 -3.57
N LEU A 675 -18.78 6.50 -4.11
CA LEU A 675 -19.13 6.08 -5.46
C LEU A 675 -18.48 6.92 -6.57
N SER A 676 -17.91 8.09 -6.24
CA SER A 676 -17.08 8.87 -7.17
C SER A 676 -15.82 8.11 -7.60
N LYS A 677 -15.33 7.20 -6.76
CA LYS A 677 -14.10 6.42 -7.00
C LYS A 677 -14.39 5.18 -7.85
N ARG A 678 -14.46 5.36 -9.17
CA ARG A 678 -14.80 4.29 -10.15
C ARG A 678 -13.99 2.99 -9.99
N ARG A 679 -12.69 3.06 -9.69
CA ARG A 679 -11.82 1.89 -9.42
C ARG A 679 -12.26 1.09 -8.19
N ARG A 680 -12.76 1.76 -7.14
CA ARG A 680 -13.27 1.09 -5.94
C ARG A 680 -14.62 0.43 -6.19
N SER A 681 -15.49 1.08 -6.96
CA SER A 681 -16.72 0.44 -7.44
C SER A 681 -16.41 -0.79 -8.30
N ASN A 682 -15.42 -0.74 -9.19
CA ASN A 682 -14.96 -1.91 -9.95
C ASN A 682 -14.56 -3.08 -9.05
N VAL A 683 -13.73 -2.81 -8.03
CA VAL A 683 -13.33 -3.81 -7.05
C VAL A 683 -14.53 -4.38 -6.31
N MET A 684 -15.54 -3.59 -5.99
CA MET A 684 -16.71 -4.06 -5.28
C MET A 684 -17.63 -4.94 -6.16
N LEU A 685 -17.83 -4.56 -7.42
CA LEU A 685 -18.72 -5.26 -8.36
C LEU A 685 -18.11 -6.55 -8.94
N SER A 686 -16.80 -6.72 -8.87
CA SER A 686 -16.07 -7.87 -9.46
C SER A 686 -15.78 -9.03 -8.48
N ARG A 687 -16.55 -9.14 -7.39
CA ARG A 687 -16.27 -10.07 -6.27
C ARG A 687 -17.20 -11.27 -6.17
N CYS A 688 -18.33 -11.25 -6.88
CA CYS A 688 -19.35 -12.29 -6.81
C CYS A 688 -19.15 -13.39 -7.84
N LYS A 689 -19.19 -14.65 -7.40
CA LYS A 689 -19.13 -15.82 -8.30
C LYS A 689 -20.48 -16.24 -8.85
N ARG A 690 -21.51 -16.18 -8.02
CA ARG A 690 -22.87 -16.60 -8.37
C ARG A 690 -23.83 -15.44 -8.46
N GLY A 691 -23.75 -14.49 -7.51
CA GLY A 691 -24.61 -13.32 -7.59
C GLY A 691 -24.34 -12.24 -6.55
N MET A 692 -25.02 -11.11 -6.76
CA MET A 692 -24.83 -9.87 -6.00
C MET A 692 -26.17 -9.23 -5.66
N ILE A 693 -26.31 -8.77 -4.43
CA ILE A 693 -27.46 -7.98 -3.97
C ILE A 693 -26.97 -6.61 -3.52
N ILE A 694 -27.52 -5.53 -4.08
CA ILE A 694 -27.11 -4.15 -3.80
C ILE A 694 -28.23 -3.44 -3.05
N CYS A 695 -28.00 -3.09 -1.79
CA CYS A 695 -28.87 -2.27 -0.96
C CYS A 695 -28.57 -0.78 -1.22
N SER A 696 -29.53 -0.05 -1.77
CA SER A 696 -29.42 1.40 -2.01
C SER A 696 -30.80 2.05 -2.21
N SER A 697 -30.86 3.36 -2.38
CA SER A 697 -32.10 4.05 -2.77
C SER A 697 -32.22 4.11 -4.29
N ARG A 698 -33.34 3.66 -4.85
CA ARG A 698 -33.61 3.75 -6.29
C ARG A 698 -33.63 5.20 -6.77
N GLY A 699 -34.24 6.09 -5.99
CA GLY A 699 -34.24 7.53 -6.28
C GLY A 699 -32.82 8.13 -6.29
N PHE A 700 -31.92 7.62 -5.45
CA PHE A 700 -30.52 8.05 -5.45
C PHE A 700 -29.77 7.57 -6.69
N LEU A 701 -29.84 6.27 -7.02
CA LEU A 701 -29.13 5.72 -8.19
C LEU A 701 -29.69 6.22 -9.52
N ASN A 702 -30.97 6.58 -9.60
CA ASN A 702 -31.55 7.22 -10.79
C ASN A 702 -31.31 8.74 -10.85
N GLY A 703 -30.88 9.35 -9.74
CA GLY A 703 -30.64 10.78 -9.63
C GLY A 703 -29.16 11.08 -9.38
N PRO A 704 -28.77 11.58 -8.19
CA PRO A 704 -27.39 11.99 -7.90
C PRO A 704 -26.33 10.90 -8.09
N GLY A 705 -26.71 9.62 -7.96
CA GLY A 705 -25.83 8.45 -8.09
C GLY A 705 -25.73 7.88 -9.51
N SER A 706 -26.47 8.41 -10.49
CA SER A 706 -26.63 7.83 -11.83
C SER A 706 -25.33 7.75 -12.63
N SER A 707 -24.45 8.72 -12.49
CA SER A 707 -23.14 8.74 -13.16
C SER A 707 -22.11 7.78 -12.55
N SER A 708 -22.39 7.21 -11.38
CA SER A 708 -21.52 6.21 -10.76
C SER A 708 -21.58 4.89 -11.52
N LEU A 709 -20.55 4.06 -11.35
CA LEU A 709 -20.53 2.72 -11.94
C LEU A 709 -21.72 1.85 -11.47
N ILE A 710 -22.18 2.04 -10.22
CA ILE A 710 -23.34 1.30 -9.70
C ILE A 710 -24.65 1.84 -10.29
N GLY A 711 -24.75 3.15 -10.50
CA GLY A 711 -25.89 3.77 -11.18
C GLY A 711 -26.01 3.29 -12.63
N GLN A 712 -24.88 3.22 -13.34
CA GLN A 712 -24.80 2.63 -14.69
C GLN A 712 -25.22 1.16 -14.70
N LEU A 713 -24.77 0.37 -13.72
CA LEU A 713 -25.18 -1.03 -13.56
C LEU A 713 -26.69 -1.15 -13.31
N ALA A 714 -27.25 -0.30 -12.43
CA ALA A 714 -28.68 -0.29 -12.12
C ALA A 714 -29.53 0.03 -13.36
N ALA A 715 -29.06 0.95 -14.21
CA ALA A 715 -29.72 1.28 -15.46
C ALA A 715 -29.70 0.11 -16.46
N GLU A 716 -28.59 -0.62 -16.57
CA GLU A 716 -28.48 -1.79 -17.45
C GLU A 716 -29.27 -3.02 -16.95
N CYS A 717 -29.32 -3.24 -15.63
CA CYS A 717 -30.13 -4.32 -15.06
C CYS A 717 -31.64 -4.09 -15.28
N GLY A 718 -32.07 -2.84 -15.46
CA GLY A 718 -33.46 -2.48 -15.65
C GLY A 718 -34.33 -2.57 -14.40
N ASP A 719 -35.61 -2.24 -14.55
CA ASP A 719 -36.56 -2.10 -13.45
C ASP A 719 -36.92 -3.43 -12.78
N GLU A 720 -36.87 -4.53 -13.52
CA GLU A 720 -37.19 -5.88 -13.02
C GLU A 720 -36.18 -6.39 -11.98
N ALA A 721 -34.98 -5.81 -11.95
CA ALA A 721 -33.96 -6.15 -10.97
C ALA A 721 -34.19 -5.50 -9.58
N TRP A 722 -35.14 -4.56 -9.47
CA TRP A 722 -35.42 -3.84 -8.24
C TRP A 722 -36.53 -4.49 -7.41
N PHE A 723 -36.18 -4.82 -6.16
CA PHE A 723 -37.13 -5.33 -5.17
C PHE A 723 -37.36 -4.30 -4.09
N THR A 724 -38.61 -4.14 -3.69
CA THR A 724 -38.95 -3.40 -2.49
C THR A 724 -38.43 -4.13 -1.26
N ARG A 725 -38.13 -3.39 -0.20
CA ARG A 725 -37.82 -3.98 1.11
C ARG A 725 -38.86 -5.02 1.54
N GLN A 726 -40.14 -4.83 1.25
CA GLN A 726 -41.20 -5.74 1.67
C GLN A 726 -41.17 -7.07 0.90
N GLN A 727 -40.91 -7.03 -0.41
CA GLN A 727 -40.64 -8.26 -1.20
C GLN A 727 -39.42 -9.00 -0.64
N ILE A 728 -38.40 -8.25 -0.19
CA ILE A 728 -37.24 -8.83 0.50
C ILE A 728 -37.53 -9.30 1.92
N LEU A 729 -38.56 -8.82 2.60
CA LEU A 729 -38.94 -9.40 3.89
C LEU A 729 -39.71 -10.71 3.70
N ASN A 730 -40.48 -10.81 2.61
CA ASN A 730 -41.41 -11.92 2.35
C ASN A 730 -40.78 -13.18 1.73
N GLY A 731 -39.61 -13.05 1.11
CA GLY A 731 -38.91 -14.18 0.46
C GLY A 731 -38.81 -14.06 -1.06
N ASP A 732 -39.49 -13.09 -1.65
CA ASP A 732 -39.89 -13.02 -3.06
C ASP A 732 -38.87 -12.33 -3.99
N TRP A 733 -37.57 -12.59 -3.83
CA TRP A 733 -36.52 -11.91 -4.64
C TRP A 733 -35.65 -12.83 -5.50
N GLY A 734 -36.09 -14.08 -5.70
CA GLY A 734 -35.74 -14.92 -6.85
C GLY A 734 -34.27 -14.88 -7.30
N MET A 735 -33.33 -15.13 -6.38
CA MET A 735 -31.99 -15.58 -6.77
C MET A 735 -31.97 -17.09 -6.64
N LYS A 736 -32.18 -17.78 -7.79
CA LYS A 736 -32.11 -19.24 -7.88
C LYS A 736 -30.74 -19.75 -7.47
#